data_AF-A0A932CYD7-F1
#
_entry.id   AF-A0A932CYD7-F1
#
_cell.length_a   1.000
_cell.length_b   1.000
_cell.length_c   1.000
_cell.angle_alpha   90.00
_cell.angle_beta   90.00
_cell.angle_gamma   90.00
#
_symmetry.space_group_name_H-M   'P 1'
#
loop_
_entity.id
_entity.type
_entity.pdbx_description
1 polymer ?
#
loop_
_entity_poly.entity_id
_entity_poly.type
_entity_poly.pdbx_seq_one_letter_code
_entity_poly.pdbx_strand_id
1 'polypeptide(L)'
;MNKALSSVLVGLFFCGCPGDDERPPPGVEAPDDTGAPGDMGNCIDGDGDGFGAFCEVGADCDDADGLVHEGCVTCGSGAREGCACDAQGPVECHSGGPVLDGRGRLVCLVGERSCVDGVWGHCSYQGSWVVDDKAGGARDVGDSETCGNCDPACYQAEDEFDEDDLSEDNSNGVVYDPDQGGIIIGGRTTDARYAYVALAGGRGTVAKVRTADGAEVGRYYVGENNGLPNAPSRTAIDGFGNAYVANRGINGDWWGFDATSNWGTVTKLAGDAFFCEDRNGSDTIDTSTDSTPLAQGSDECVLWTTRIGPVRGSHPRALAIDRGDPVDAPEGYIWVATIQDKDNPAHTTGGRAYKLHPADGRVLQTVQLPLRAYGAAADSADPQNVWFTTIFNGRLAGVDTESGAVLGPFAPNDPSGWSSSAYGIATDGVNIWQAGWGHRYARGYNPATGQFCLVDPIAPGNTTGIAVRLNDDGTRTVYMAHANWPGSLSYWDPDVPCVQQRTTGWYCTQYSEDGCTQTAWQSRDEYWYPRASINTLGLPAGNDSSWGVGVDSDNRVWTLNQGSGNAAIYDPDDGSVVSYPTTPAPLTGNYTYSDFTGYQRSVFTNSNGFYWHDYGVTEAVCPANLEVTWGDLVWDAVTPPNTRIIWEVRTTGDPDGLPFADPLVVGEAPTDSPPIFLEDVLTAASVYSHHRYLRVTAVLVSDDNVATPVLSSMTLDWLCLDRS
;
A
#
# COMPACT_ATOMS: atom_id res chain seq x y z
N MET A 1 -8.62 5.67 63.63
CA MET A 1 -7.91 5.25 64.87
C MET A 1 -7.34 3.85 64.64
N ASN A 2 -6.04 3.69 64.88
CA ASN A 2 -5.20 2.47 64.97
C ASN A 2 -4.90 1.58 63.74
N LYS A 3 -3.70 1.81 63.19
CA LYS A 3 -2.55 0.90 62.91
C LYS A 3 -2.74 -0.49 62.28
N ALA A 4 -2.00 -0.73 61.19
CA ALA A 4 -1.13 -1.91 61.02
C ALA A 4 0.03 -1.61 60.03
N LEU A 5 1.22 -2.15 60.34
CA LEU A 5 2.48 -2.08 59.57
C LEU A 5 2.53 -3.18 58.49
N SER A 6 3.35 -2.97 57.45
CA SER A 6 4.36 -3.97 57.04
C SER A 6 5.46 -3.36 56.15
N SER A 7 6.70 -3.86 56.32
CA SER A 7 7.94 -3.42 55.68
C SER A 7 8.46 -4.50 54.71
N VAL A 8 9.13 -4.13 53.62
CA VAL A 8 9.96 -5.04 52.80
C VAL A 8 11.30 -4.37 52.47
N LEU A 9 12.37 -5.16 52.64
CA LEU A 9 13.79 -4.89 52.47
C LEU A 9 14.20 -4.70 51.00
N VAL A 10 15.19 -3.83 50.76
CA VAL A 10 15.99 -3.72 49.52
C VAL A 10 17.42 -4.13 49.87
N GLY A 11 18.00 -5.06 49.10
CA GLY A 11 19.40 -5.50 49.21
C GLY A 11 20.20 -5.06 47.99
N LEU A 12 21.28 -4.32 48.23
CA LEU A 12 22.29 -3.85 47.28
C LEU A 12 23.64 -4.38 47.77
N PHE A 13 24.46 -4.98 46.91
CA PHE A 13 25.88 -5.24 47.19
C PHE A 13 26.72 -5.02 45.93
N PHE A 14 27.82 -4.30 46.11
CA PHE A 14 28.82 -3.90 45.11
C PHE A 14 30.18 -4.59 45.40
N CYS A 15 30.97 -4.69 44.33
CA CYS A 15 32.45 -4.72 44.26
C CYS A 15 33.26 -5.98 44.61
N GLY A 16 34.14 -6.37 43.68
CA GLY A 16 35.44 -7.02 43.96
C GLY A 16 36.14 -7.72 42.78
N CYS A 17 37.04 -7.01 42.08
CA CYS A 17 38.26 -7.53 41.42
C CYS A 17 39.47 -7.03 42.26
N PRO A 18 40.72 -7.60 42.27
CA PRO A 18 41.50 -8.08 41.09
C PRO A 18 42.49 -9.26 41.36
N GLY A 19 43.29 -9.68 40.36
CA GLY A 19 44.52 -10.47 40.59
C GLY A 19 45.14 -11.13 39.33
N ASP A 20 46.39 -10.78 39.04
CA ASP A 20 47.19 -10.98 37.81
C ASP A 20 47.86 -12.35 37.59
N ASP A 21 48.31 -12.53 36.33
CA ASP A 21 49.53 -13.18 35.77
C ASP A 21 50.01 -14.59 36.22
N GLU A 22 50.14 -15.50 35.24
CA GLU A 22 51.36 -16.31 34.99
C GLU A 22 51.26 -17.15 33.67
N ARG A 23 52.33 -17.20 32.86
CA ARG A 23 52.58 -18.13 31.73
C ARG A 23 53.88 -18.94 32.02
N PRO A 24 54.27 -19.98 31.22
CA PRO A 24 53.83 -21.38 31.14
C PRO A 24 55.01 -22.36 31.49
N PRO A 25 54.97 -23.69 31.25
CA PRO A 25 55.47 -24.26 29.96
C PRO A 25 54.85 -25.67 29.61
N PRO A 26 55.44 -26.57 28.76
CA PRO A 26 54.82 -27.00 27.49
C PRO A 26 54.53 -28.53 27.38
N GLY A 27 53.78 -28.95 26.35
CA GLY A 27 53.87 -30.34 25.87
C GLY A 27 52.62 -30.95 25.25
N VAL A 28 52.62 -31.02 23.91
CA VAL A 28 52.20 -32.12 23.01
C VAL A 28 51.21 -33.17 23.54
N GLU A 29 50.01 -33.26 22.95
CA GLU A 29 49.54 -34.33 22.04
C GLU A 29 48.04 -34.12 21.69
N ALA A 30 47.63 -34.65 20.54
CA ALA A 30 46.47 -34.25 19.73
C ALA A 30 45.18 -35.06 20.04
N PRO A 31 44.14 -35.06 19.16
CA PRO A 31 42.81 -34.52 19.44
C PRO A 31 41.74 -35.59 19.69
N ASP A 32 40.65 -35.23 20.37
CA ASP A 32 39.39 -35.96 20.20
C ASP A 32 38.16 -35.03 20.34
N ASP A 33 37.47 -35.00 19.21
CA ASP A 33 36.07 -34.71 18.89
C ASP A 33 35.07 -34.55 20.06
N THR A 34 34.40 -33.39 20.14
CA THR A 34 33.03 -33.29 20.66
C THR A 34 32.29 -32.13 19.97
N GLY A 35 31.29 -32.46 19.17
CA GLY A 35 30.42 -31.49 18.50
C GLY A 35 29.44 -30.75 19.42
N ALA A 36 29.03 -29.56 18.95
CA ALA A 36 27.79 -28.86 19.29
C ALA A 36 27.41 -27.90 18.13
N PRO A 37 26.12 -27.54 17.97
CA PRO A 37 25.55 -27.05 16.72
C PRO A 37 25.49 -25.52 16.62
N GLY A 38 25.75 -24.99 15.42
CA GLY A 38 25.59 -23.59 15.06
C GLY A 38 26.86 -23.04 14.41
N ASP A 39 27.06 -23.34 13.13
CA ASP A 39 28.13 -22.72 12.34
C ASP A 39 27.50 -22.27 11.02
N MET A 40 27.35 -20.95 10.85
CA MET A 40 27.18 -20.36 9.52
C MET A 40 28.48 -20.69 8.79
N GLY A 41 28.38 -21.42 7.68
CA GLY A 41 29.46 -22.20 7.09
C GLY A 41 30.82 -21.51 7.17
N ASN A 42 31.78 -22.18 7.83
CA ASN A 42 33.18 -21.77 7.75
C ASN A 42 33.55 -21.58 6.29
N CYS A 43 34.15 -20.42 5.98
CA CYS A 43 34.87 -20.19 4.73
C CYS A 43 35.71 -21.42 4.41
N ILE A 44 35.37 -22.07 3.30
CA ILE A 44 36.12 -23.18 2.73
C ILE A 44 37.05 -22.53 1.71
N ASP A 45 38.27 -22.25 2.16
CA ASP A 45 39.37 -21.65 1.41
C ASP A 45 40.54 -22.64 1.48
N GLY A 46 40.64 -23.49 0.46
CA GLY A 46 41.50 -24.66 0.43
C GLY A 46 42.97 -24.33 0.14
N ASP A 47 43.27 -23.14 -0.37
CA ASP A 47 44.64 -22.68 -0.64
C ASP A 47 45.10 -21.49 0.23
N GLY A 48 44.18 -20.84 0.94
CA GLY A 48 44.43 -19.82 1.94
C GLY A 48 44.52 -18.39 1.41
N ASP A 49 43.98 -18.09 0.23
CA ASP A 49 44.05 -16.76 -0.38
C ASP A 49 42.93 -15.79 0.07
N GLY A 50 41.94 -16.31 0.80
CA GLY A 50 40.80 -15.58 1.35
C GLY A 50 39.51 -15.68 0.52
N PHE A 51 39.55 -16.29 -0.66
CA PHE A 51 38.40 -16.61 -1.49
C PHE A 51 37.98 -18.07 -1.27
N GLY A 52 36.70 -18.37 -1.49
CA GLY A 52 36.18 -19.73 -1.28
C GLY A 52 34.71 -19.79 -0.93
N ALA A 53 34.15 -20.99 -0.82
CA ALA A 53 32.73 -21.13 -0.51
C ALA A 53 32.46 -20.54 0.89
N PHE A 54 31.55 -19.56 0.95
CA PHE A 54 31.17 -18.82 2.16
C PHE A 54 32.27 -17.89 2.74
N CYS A 55 33.28 -17.52 1.94
CA CYS A 55 34.33 -16.59 2.34
C CYS A 55 33.91 -15.12 2.14
N GLU A 56 34.37 -14.23 3.04
CA GLU A 56 33.98 -12.80 3.06
C GLU A 56 34.56 -12.01 1.88
N VAL A 57 35.64 -12.50 1.24
CA VAL A 57 36.33 -11.82 0.13
C VAL A 57 35.70 -12.13 -1.23
N GLY A 58 35.05 -13.29 -1.37
CA GLY A 58 34.40 -13.73 -2.60
C GLY A 58 34.48 -15.25 -2.78
N ALA A 59 33.80 -15.77 -3.81
CA ALA A 59 33.91 -17.18 -4.19
C ALA A 59 35.24 -17.44 -4.93
N ASP A 60 35.79 -18.64 -4.75
CA ASP A 60 36.99 -19.12 -5.46
C ASP A 60 36.58 -20.09 -6.58
N CYS A 61 37.23 -19.99 -7.73
CA CYS A 61 36.97 -20.84 -8.87
C CYS A 61 37.78 -22.15 -8.79
N ASP A 62 38.90 -22.17 -8.06
CA ASP A 62 39.71 -23.37 -7.80
C ASP A 62 40.38 -23.27 -6.43
N ASP A 63 39.73 -23.89 -5.43
CA ASP A 63 40.07 -23.97 -4.00
C ASP A 63 41.44 -24.65 -3.70
N ALA A 64 42.29 -24.79 -4.72
CA ALA A 64 43.64 -25.34 -4.66
C ALA A 64 44.70 -24.44 -5.36
N ASP A 65 44.31 -23.32 -5.98
CA ASP A 65 45.19 -22.37 -6.67
C ASP A 65 44.78 -20.90 -6.44
N GLY A 66 45.41 -20.27 -5.44
CA GLY A 66 45.06 -18.92 -4.93
C GLY A 66 45.42 -17.75 -5.84
N LEU A 67 45.43 -18.00 -7.15
CA LEU A 67 45.51 -17.02 -8.23
C LEU A 67 44.24 -17.03 -9.10
N VAL A 68 43.26 -17.91 -8.83
CA VAL A 68 42.09 -18.16 -9.68
C VAL A 68 40.79 -17.77 -8.95
N HIS A 69 40.69 -16.52 -8.53
CA HIS A 69 39.55 -15.99 -7.76
C HIS A 69 38.72 -14.90 -8.48
N GLU A 70 39.19 -14.36 -9.61
CA GLU A 70 38.46 -13.35 -10.42
C GLU A 70 37.95 -13.95 -11.73
N GLY A 71 36.65 -13.77 -12.03
CA GLY A 71 36.02 -14.24 -13.27
C GLY A 71 35.55 -15.70 -13.21
N CYS A 72 35.08 -16.16 -12.05
CA CYS A 72 34.52 -17.50 -11.92
C CYS A 72 33.33 -17.65 -12.87
N VAL A 73 33.50 -18.51 -13.87
CA VAL A 73 32.40 -18.95 -14.72
C VAL A 73 31.39 -19.64 -13.83
N THR A 74 30.24 -19.01 -13.55
CA THR A 74 29.11 -19.69 -12.95
C THR A 74 28.63 -20.75 -13.92
N CYS A 75 28.90 -22.00 -13.57
CA CYS A 75 28.48 -23.15 -14.34
C CYS A 75 27.01 -23.42 -14.07
N GLY A 76 26.14 -22.67 -14.76
CA GLY A 76 24.74 -23.05 -14.91
C GLY A 76 24.58 -24.38 -15.65
N SER A 77 23.35 -24.80 -15.92
CA SER A 77 23.01 -26.06 -16.61
C SER A 77 23.46 -26.14 -18.09
N GLY A 78 24.30 -25.20 -18.56
CA GLY A 78 24.75 -25.09 -19.94
C GLY A 78 26.20 -25.54 -20.17
N ALA A 79 26.55 -25.76 -21.44
CA ALA A 79 27.89 -26.12 -21.85
C ALA A 79 28.86 -24.93 -21.87
N ARG A 80 29.13 -24.30 -20.72
CA ARG A 80 30.07 -23.17 -20.60
C ARG A 80 31.53 -23.63 -20.55
N GLU A 81 32.44 -22.87 -21.16
CA GLU A 81 33.86 -23.25 -21.24
C GLU A 81 34.45 -23.20 -19.83
N GLY A 82 35.23 -24.21 -19.45
CA GLY A 82 35.74 -24.34 -18.08
C GLY A 82 34.77 -25.01 -17.10
N CYS A 83 33.52 -25.26 -17.50
CA CYS A 83 32.55 -25.94 -16.63
C CYS A 83 32.65 -27.46 -16.69
N ALA A 84 32.37 -28.09 -15.55
CA ALA A 84 32.31 -29.55 -15.43
C ALA A 84 31.28 -30.13 -16.40
N CYS A 85 31.60 -31.28 -16.99
CA CYS A 85 30.75 -31.93 -17.97
C CYS A 85 30.81 -33.46 -17.91
N ASP A 86 29.65 -34.06 -18.14
CA ASP A 86 29.45 -35.51 -18.13
C ASP A 86 29.12 -36.05 -19.54
N ALA A 87 28.84 -35.15 -20.48
CA ALA A 87 28.27 -35.48 -21.78
C ALA A 87 29.31 -36.06 -22.75
N GLN A 88 28.96 -37.18 -23.37
CA GLN A 88 29.77 -37.87 -24.38
C GLN A 88 29.39 -37.41 -25.79
N GLY A 89 29.68 -36.16 -26.14
CA GLY A 89 29.50 -35.64 -27.49
C GLY A 89 29.85 -34.17 -27.65
N PRO A 90 30.18 -33.70 -28.88
CA PRO A 90 30.22 -32.28 -29.17
C PRO A 90 28.82 -31.68 -28.97
N VAL A 91 28.76 -30.52 -28.33
CA VAL A 91 27.54 -29.73 -28.17
C VAL A 91 27.70 -28.42 -28.92
N GLU A 92 26.61 -27.93 -29.48
CA GLU A 92 26.59 -26.62 -30.14
C GLU A 92 26.96 -25.53 -29.14
N CYS A 93 27.68 -24.53 -29.61
CA CYS A 93 28.07 -23.39 -28.80
C CYS A 93 28.14 -22.10 -29.62
N HIS A 94 27.92 -20.99 -28.93
CA HIS A 94 27.84 -19.67 -29.52
C HIS A 94 28.92 -18.75 -28.93
N SER A 95 29.27 -17.69 -29.67
CA SER A 95 30.11 -16.62 -29.13
C SER A 95 29.36 -15.86 -28.04
N GLY A 96 30.05 -15.39 -27.00
CA GLY A 96 29.40 -14.61 -25.92
C GLY A 96 28.79 -13.28 -26.39
N GLY A 97 29.23 -12.77 -27.54
CA GLY A 97 28.66 -11.60 -28.19
C GLY A 97 28.99 -11.54 -29.68
N PRO A 98 28.39 -10.61 -30.42
CA PRO A 98 28.61 -10.49 -31.85
C PRO A 98 30.02 -9.94 -32.14
N VAL A 99 30.67 -10.53 -33.14
CA VAL A 99 31.99 -10.09 -33.63
C VAL A 99 31.85 -9.47 -35.02
N LEU A 100 32.76 -8.56 -35.39
CA LEU A 100 32.75 -8.01 -36.75
C LEU A 100 33.34 -9.02 -37.74
N ASP A 101 32.59 -9.34 -38.80
CA ASP A 101 33.10 -10.12 -39.92
C ASP A 101 34.09 -9.31 -40.78
N GLY A 102 34.74 -9.95 -41.75
CA GLY A 102 35.66 -9.30 -42.69
C GLY A 102 35.05 -8.20 -43.58
N ARG A 103 33.75 -7.91 -43.43
CA ARG A 103 33.01 -6.85 -44.13
C ARG A 103 32.47 -5.78 -43.16
N GLY A 104 32.79 -5.87 -41.86
CA GLY A 104 32.35 -4.92 -40.84
C GLY A 104 30.90 -5.11 -40.41
N ARG A 105 30.32 -6.29 -40.58
CA ARG A 105 28.98 -6.63 -40.08
C ARG A 105 29.09 -7.38 -38.76
N LEU A 106 28.19 -7.11 -37.81
CA LEU A 106 28.07 -7.90 -36.59
C LEU A 106 27.55 -9.29 -36.93
N VAL A 107 28.31 -10.32 -36.56
CA VAL A 107 27.97 -11.72 -36.74
C VAL A 107 28.14 -12.47 -35.43
N CYS A 108 27.25 -13.42 -35.19
CA CYS A 108 27.37 -14.36 -34.09
C CYS A 108 28.04 -15.62 -34.61
N LEU A 109 29.05 -16.09 -33.88
CA LEU A 109 29.77 -17.31 -34.25
C LEU A 109 29.04 -18.51 -33.67
N VAL A 110 28.91 -19.56 -34.48
CA VAL A 110 28.36 -20.85 -34.05
C VAL A 110 29.41 -21.93 -34.29
N GLY A 111 29.54 -22.83 -33.33
CA GLY A 111 30.53 -23.88 -33.33
C GLY A 111 30.10 -25.07 -32.52
N GLU A 112 31.05 -25.97 -32.30
CA GLU A 112 30.88 -27.09 -31.39
C GLU A 112 31.99 -27.06 -30.34
N ARG A 113 31.67 -27.43 -29.11
CA ARG A 113 32.67 -27.71 -28.07
C ARG A 113 32.47 -29.12 -27.55
N SER A 114 33.55 -29.73 -27.07
CA SER A 114 33.52 -31.09 -26.54
C SER A 114 33.95 -31.10 -25.09
N CYS A 115 33.37 -32.02 -24.33
CA CYS A 115 33.83 -32.34 -22.99
C CYS A 115 35.18 -33.07 -23.09
N VAL A 116 36.25 -32.45 -22.62
CA VAL A 116 37.60 -33.02 -22.62
C VAL A 116 38.06 -33.09 -21.17
N ASP A 117 38.35 -34.31 -20.70
CA ASP A 117 38.79 -34.56 -19.33
C ASP A 117 37.84 -34.04 -18.23
N GLY A 118 36.53 -34.11 -18.49
CA GLY A 118 35.49 -33.70 -17.53
C GLY A 118 35.20 -32.20 -17.52
N VAL A 119 35.79 -31.43 -18.44
CA VAL A 119 35.59 -29.98 -18.57
C VAL A 119 35.24 -29.61 -20.02
N TRP A 120 34.27 -28.70 -20.20
CA TRP A 120 33.92 -28.18 -21.52
C TRP A 120 35.07 -27.36 -22.09
N GLY A 121 35.57 -27.75 -23.26
CA GLY A 121 36.62 -27.02 -23.97
C GLY A 121 36.12 -25.78 -24.72
N HIS A 122 37.06 -25.05 -25.33
CA HIS A 122 36.76 -23.87 -26.15
C HIS A 122 35.83 -24.20 -27.32
N CYS A 123 34.96 -23.24 -27.68
CA CYS A 123 34.07 -23.36 -28.84
C CYS A 123 34.87 -23.37 -30.15
N SER A 124 34.77 -24.45 -30.92
CA SER A 124 35.33 -24.51 -32.26
C SER A 124 34.32 -23.92 -33.25
N TYR A 125 34.43 -22.61 -33.49
CA TYR A 125 33.53 -21.90 -34.40
C TYR A 125 33.72 -22.36 -35.85
N GLN A 126 32.64 -22.86 -36.45
CA GLN A 126 32.62 -23.40 -37.81
C GLN A 126 31.68 -22.61 -38.73
N GLY A 127 30.81 -21.78 -38.17
CA GLY A 127 29.88 -20.94 -38.88
C GLY A 127 29.72 -19.57 -38.24
N SER A 128 29.04 -18.68 -38.96
CA SER A 128 28.53 -17.44 -38.40
C SER A 128 27.20 -17.06 -39.06
N TRP A 129 26.36 -16.35 -38.33
CA TRP A 129 25.13 -15.76 -38.83
C TRP A 129 25.15 -14.26 -38.57
N VAL A 130 24.55 -13.48 -39.48
CA VAL A 130 24.52 -12.02 -39.37
C VAL A 130 23.43 -11.65 -38.38
N VAL A 131 23.76 -10.83 -37.38
CA VAL A 131 22.77 -10.22 -36.51
C VAL A 131 21.99 -9.23 -37.37
N ASP A 132 20.79 -9.60 -37.80
CA ASP A 132 19.92 -8.73 -38.58
C ASP A 132 19.22 -7.79 -37.58
N ASP A 133 19.26 -6.47 -37.81
CA ASP A 133 18.68 -5.39 -36.97
C ASP A 133 17.14 -5.50 -36.79
N LYS A 134 16.53 -6.66 -37.02
CA LYS A 134 15.07 -6.88 -37.13
C LYS A 134 14.49 -7.93 -36.19
N ALA A 135 15.29 -8.60 -35.36
CA ALA A 135 14.78 -9.15 -34.10
C ALA A 135 14.95 -8.02 -33.07
N GLY A 136 13.84 -7.48 -32.56
CA GLY A 136 13.80 -6.19 -31.89
C GLY A 136 14.71 -6.09 -30.67
N GLY A 137 15.42 -4.96 -30.58
CA GLY A 137 15.98 -4.40 -29.34
C GLY A 137 17.18 -5.12 -28.72
N ALA A 138 18.40 -4.64 -29.00
CA ALA A 138 19.47 -4.52 -28.00
C ALA A 138 20.63 -3.71 -28.59
N ARG A 139 20.95 -2.57 -27.97
CA ARG A 139 22.16 -1.81 -28.26
C ARG A 139 22.71 -1.17 -26.99
N ASP A 140 23.42 -1.98 -26.18
CA ASP A 140 24.73 -1.56 -25.67
C ASP A 140 25.65 -2.76 -25.45
N VAL A 141 26.95 -2.54 -25.59
CA VAL A 141 28.02 -3.55 -25.51
C VAL A 141 28.76 -3.31 -24.19
N GLY A 142 28.32 -3.99 -23.14
CA GLY A 142 29.07 -4.19 -21.90
C GLY A 142 29.54 -5.64 -21.80
N ASP A 143 30.78 -5.86 -21.38
CA ASP A 143 31.34 -7.19 -21.19
C ASP A 143 30.65 -7.93 -20.02
N SER A 144 30.46 -9.25 -20.18
CA SER A 144 30.29 -10.31 -19.15
C SER A 144 28.90 -10.97 -18.94
N GLU A 145 28.92 -12.30 -19.07
CA GLU A 145 28.25 -13.32 -18.24
C GLU A 145 26.72 -13.55 -18.27
N THR A 146 25.90 -12.68 -18.88
CA THR A 146 24.43 -12.83 -19.10
C THR A 146 24.07 -13.25 -20.54
N CYS A 147 22.77 -13.49 -20.81
CA CYS A 147 22.22 -13.86 -22.13
C CYS A 147 22.92 -13.17 -23.32
N GLY A 148 23.78 -13.92 -24.03
CA GLY A 148 24.52 -13.35 -25.16
C GLY A 148 23.62 -13.28 -26.39
N ASN A 149 23.59 -12.13 -27.07
CA ASN A 149 22.89 -11.88 -28.36
C ASN A 149 23.16 -12.90 -29.49
N CYS A 150 24.03 -13.88 -29.24
CA CYS A 150 24.46 -14.90 -30.17
C CYS A 150 23.98 -16.31 -29.83
N ASP A 151 23.37 -16.51 -28.66
CA ASP A 151 22.70 -17.75 -28.30
C ASP A 151 21.23 -17.69 -28.78
N PRO A 152 20.82 -18.49 -29.78
CA PRO A 152 19.48 -18.46 -30.33
C PRO A 152 18.41 -19.04 -29.39
N ALA A 153 18.81 -19.71 -28.31
CA ALA A 153 17.89 -20.18 -27.28
C ALA A 153 17.68 -19.14 -26.17
N CYS A 154 18.40 -18.02 -26.22
CA CYS A 154 18.41 -17.01 -25.20
C CYS A 154 17.62 -15.77 -25.63
N TYR A 155 16.78 -15.31 -24.73
CA TYR A 155 15.86 -14.20 -24.93
C TYR A 155 16.01 -13.23 -23.77
N GLN A 156 15.82 -11.95 -24.07
CA GLN A 156 15.93 -10.87 -23.10
C GLN A 156 14.81 -9.87 -23.35
N ALA A 157 14.27 -9.34 -22.26
CA ALA A 157 13.39 -8.18 -22.27
C ALA A 157 14.01 -7.11 -21.39
N GLU A 158 14.14 -5.92 -21.96
CA GLU A 158 14.63 -4.72 -21.29
C GLU A 158 13.50 -3.70 -21.22
N ASP A 159 13.21 -3.25 -20.02
CA ASP A 159 12.30 -2.17 -19.73
C ASP A 159 13.14 -0.94 -19.35
N GLU A 160 13.41 -0.07 -20.34
CA GLU A 160 13.88 1.30 -20.12
C GLU A 160 12.66 2.19 -19.94
N PHE A 161 12.44 2.73 -18.74
CA PHE A 161 11.18 3.43 -18.46
C PHE A 161 11.12 4.82 -19.08
N ASP A 162 9.98 5.14 -19.68
CA ASP A 162 9.52 6.47 -19.98
C ASP A 162 8.06 6.71 -19.52
N GLU A 163 7.47 7.86 -19.89
CA GLU A 163 6.10 8.22 -19.50
C GLU A 163 5.04 7.32 -20.17
N ASP A 164 5.30 6.80 -21.36
CA ASP A 164 4.37 5.96 -22.14
C ASP A 164 4.37 4.50 -21.64
N ASP A 165 5.38 4.08 -20.88
CA ASP A 165 5.47 2.73 -20.30
C ASP A 165 4.56 2.52 -19.09
N LEU A 166 4.05 3.59 -18.47
CA LEU A 166 3.18 3.51 -17.31
C LEU A 166 1.71 3.52 -17.73
N SER A 167 0.98 2.46 -17.38
CA SER A 167 -0.45 2.29 -17.64
C SER A 167 -1.17 1.72 -16.41
N GLU A 168 -2.51 1.73 -16.45
CA GLU A 168 -3.35 1.10 -15.42
C GLU A 168 -3.15 -0.42 -15.35
N ASP A 169 -2.66 -1.04 -16.43
CA ASP A 169 -2.48 -2.49 -16.53
C ASP A 169 -1.12 -2.97 -16.00
N ASN A 170 -0.17 -2.05 -15.76
CA ASN A 170 1.22 -2.38 -15.40
C ASN A 170 1.84 -1.47 -14.32
N SER A 171 1.09 -0.51 -13.77
CA SER A 171 1.63 0.42 -12.76
C SER A 171 0.61 0.90 -11.72
N ASN A 172 1.15 1.06 -10.52
CA ASN A 172 0.61 1.21 -9.16
C ASN A 172 1.05 2.43 -8.33
N GLY A 173 0.64 3.68 -8.58
CA GLY A 173 1.12 4.78 -7.72
C GLY A 173 2.62 5.07 -7.88
N VAL A 174 3.11 4.84 -9.09
CA VAL A 174 4.40 5.33 -9.58
C VAL A 174 4.16 6.34 -10.71
N VAL A 175 5.11 7.24 -10.90
CA VAL A 175 5.15 8.16 -12.04
C VAL A 175 6.56 8.16 -12.62
N TYR A 176 6.69 8.45 -13.91
CA TYR A 176 7.99 8.69 -14.53
C TYR A 176 8.49 10.09 -14.17
N ASP A 177 9.71 10.18 -13.65
CA ASP A 177 10.38 11.45 -13.38
C ASP A 177 11.49 11.68 -14.41
N PRO A 178 11.29 12.60 -15.38
CA PRO A 178 12.28 12.87 -16.42
C PRO A 178 13.54 13.55 -15.89
N ASP A 179 13.50 14.20 -14.73
CA ASP A 179 14.68 14.83 -14.11
C ASP A 179 15.56 13.78 -13.42
N GLN A 180 14.96 12.71 -12.89
CA GLN A 180 15.67 11.60 -12.26
C GLN A 180 15.97 10.43 -13.22
N GLY A 181 15.29 10.37 -14.37
CA GLY A 181 15.52 9.34 -15.40
C GLY A 181 15.04 7.96 -14.97
N GLY A 182 13.84 7.87 -14.41
CA GLY A 182 13.27 6.61 -13.96
C GLY A 182 11.89 6.78 -13.32
N ILE A 183 11.28 5.66 -12.96
CA ILE A 183 10.01 5.66 -12.22
C ILE A 183 10.29 5.90 -10.74
N ILE A 184 9.44 6.72 -10.13
CA ILE A 184 9.47 7.05 -8.71
C ILE A 184 8.10 6.78 -8.10
N ILE A 185 8.00 6.76 -6.78
CA ILE A 185 6.71 6.78 -6.10
C ILE A 185 6.01 8.08 -6.47
N GLY A 186 4.89 7.96 -7.17
CA GLY A 186 4.03 9.08 -7.44
C GLY A 186 3.36 9.47 -6.14
N GLY A 187 3.54 10.72 -5.69
CA GLY A 187 2.67 11.33 -4.66
C GLY A 187 1.20 11.46 -5.09
N ARG A 188 0.82 10.77 -6.18
CA ARG A 188 -0.50 10.60 -6.76
C ARG A 188 -0.58 9.09 -7.04
N THR A 189 -1.43 8.36 -6.32
CA THR A 189 -1.69 6.94 -6.66
C THR A 189 -2.10 6.80 -8.11
N THR A 190 -2.10 5.56 -8.58
CA THR A 190 -3.10 5.11 -9.55
C THR A 190 -4.33 5.98 -9.54
N ASP A 191 -4.68 6.39 -10.74
CA ASP A 191 -5.88 7.12 -11.07
C ASP A 191 -7.06 6.28 -10.58
N ALA A 192 -7.41 6.37 -9.29
CA ALA A 192 -8.72 6.01 -8.80
C ALA A 192 -9.64 7.03 -9.44
N ARG A 193 -9.90 6.80 -10.73
CA ARG A 193 -10.80 7.55 -11.60
C ARG A 193 -12.22 7.42 -11.07
N TYR A 194 -12.45 6.87 -9.88
CA TYR A 194 -13.74 6.59 -9.32
C TYR A 194 -13.84 7.09 -7.88
N ALA A 195 -14.87 7.87 -7.62
CA ALA A 195 -15.39 8.13 -6.30
C ALA A 195 -16.49 7.11 -5.97
N TYR A 196 -16.48 6.56 -4.75
CA TYR A 196 -17.52 5.64 -4.27
C TYR A 196 -18.41 6.33 -3.23
N VAL A 197 -19.62 6.70 -3.66
CA VAL A 197 -20.56 7.49 -2.86
C VAL A 197 -21.61 6.58 -2.21
N ALA A 198 -21.58 6.46 -0.88
CA ALA A 198 -22.59 5.76 -0.10
C ALA A 198 -23.95 6.47 -0.17
N LEU A 199 -24.99 5.74 -0.59
CA LEU A 199 -26.37 6.22 -0.70
C LEU A 199 -27.23 5.59 0.41
N ALA A 200 -27.25 6.25 1.57
CA ALA A 200 -27.97 5.75 2.74
C ALA A 200 -29.50 5.84 2.60
N GLY A 201 -30.01 6.83 1.84
CA GLY A 201 -31.44 7.14 1.79
C GLY A 201 -32.30 6.31 0.83
N GLY A 202 -31.74 5.33 0.11
CA GLY A 202 -32.29 4.92 -1.19
C GLY A 202 -32.19 3.46 -1.60
N ARG A 203 -32.17 2.49 -0.67
CA ARG A 203 -32.09 1.00 -0.86
C ARG A 203 -30.74 0.36 -0.53
N GLY A 204 -29.80 1.10 0.05
CA GLY A 204 -28.55 0.53 0.55
C GLY A 204 -27.56 0.22 -0.55
N THR A 205 -27.23 1.24 -1.34
CA THR A 205 -26.32 1.12 -2.48
C THR A 205 -25.14 2.06 -2.38
N VAL A 206 -24.10 1.80 -3.15
CA VAL A 206 -22.99 2.71 -3.42
C VAL A 206 -22.95 3.03 -4.90
N ALA A 207 -22.79 4.31 -5.25
CA ALA A 207 -22.56 4.75 -6.62
C ALA A 207 -21.05 4.83 -6.88
N LYS A 208 -20.59 4.25 -7.99
CA LYS A 208 -19.24 4.40 -8.54
C LYS A 208 -19.29 5.51 -9.58
N VAL A 209 -18.63 6.62 -9.29
CA VAL A 209 -18.69 7.85 -10.07
C VAL A 209 -17.32 8.14 -10.64
N ARG A 210 -17.21 8.22 -11.97
CA ARG A 210 -15.96 8.57 -12.60
C ARG A 210 -15.55 9.99 -12.24
N THR A 211 -14.34 10.22 -11.74
CA THR A 211 -13.89 11.51 -11.24
C THR A 211 -13.66 12.49 -12.39
N ALA A 212 -13.08 12.02 -13.50
CA ALA A 212 -12.79 12.84 -14.69
C ALA A 212 -13.97 13.70 -15.17
N ASP A 213 -15.19 13.14 -15.16
CA ASP A 213 -16.39 13.78 -15.71
C ASP A 213 -17.65 13.66 -14.84
N GLY A 214 -17.54 13.13 -13.62
CA GLY A 214 -18.66 12.95 -12.70
C GLY A 214 -19.74 11.96 -13.14
N ALA A 215 -19.48 11.12 -14.15
CA ALA A 215 -20.44 10.13 -14.64
C ALA A 215 -20.60 8.96 -13.65
N GLU A 216 -21.83 8.58 -13.29
CA GLU A 216 -22.07 7.34 -12.54
C GLU A 216 -21.97 6.14 -13.48
N VAL A 217 -20.92 5.33 -13.30
CA VAL A 217 -20.57 4.19 -14.14
C VAL A 217 -20.88 2.84 -13.50
N GLY A 218 -21.52 2.85 -12.33
CA GLY A 218 -21.99 1.64 -11.68
C GLY A 218 -22.68 1.93 -10.36
N ARG A 219 -23.60 1.04 -9.96
CA ARG A 219 -24.28 1.10 -8.67
C ARG A 219 -24.40 -0.28 -8.08
N TYR A 220 -23.98 -0.42 -6.82
CA TYR A 220 -23.85 -1.73 -6.18
C TYR A 220 -24.70 -1.79 -4.92
N TYR A 221 -25.47 -2.87 -4.72
CA TYR A 221 -26.04 -3.16 -3.41
C TYR A 221 -24.93 -3.56 -2.45
N VAL A 222 -24.97 -3.01 -1.23
CA VAL A 222 -23.97 -3.29 -0.19
C VAL A 222 -24.63 -3.74 1.09
N GLY A 223 -23.86 -4.48 1.89
CA GLY A 223 -24.38 -5.18 3.05
C GLY A 223 -25.15 -6.44 2.70
N GLU A 224 -25.71 -7.06 3.73
CA GLU A 224 -26.34 -8.36 3.60
C GLU A 224 -27.77 -8.30 3.06
N ASN A 225 -28.16 -9.33 2.30
CA ASN A 225 -29.53 -9.55 1.87
C ASN A 225 -30.31 -10.34 2.93
N ASN A 226 -30.68 -9.67 4.02
CA ASN A 226 -31.32 -10.29 5.18
C ASN A 226 -32.75 -9.77 5.44
N GLY A 227 -33.29 -8.98 4.50
CA GLY A 227 -34.59 -8.33 4.63
C GLY A 227 -34.61 -7.03 5.44
N LEU A 228 -33.46 -6.57 5.96
CA LEU A 228 -33.32 -5.24 6.56
C LEU A 228 -32.87 -4.22 5.52
N PRO A 229 -33.39 -2.98 5.57
CA PRO A 229 -32.81 -1.87 4.83
C PRO A 229 -31.32 -1.68 5.14
N ASN A 230 -30.48 -1.78 4.11
CA ASN A 230 -29.07 -1.43 4.19
C ASN A 230 -28.91 0.10 4.09
N ALA A 231 -28.01 0.65 4.91
CA ALA A 231 -27.74 2.07 5.02
C ALA A 231 -26.22 2.29 5.10
N PRO A 232 -25.52 2.26 3.95
CA PRO A 232 -24.08 2.47 3.89
C PRO A 232 -23.72 3.83 4.48
N SER A 233 -22.52 3.93 5.02
CA SER A 233 -22.11 5.12 5.77
C SER A 233 -20.70 5.60 5.47
N ARG A 234 -19.76 4.69 5.22
CA ARG A 234 -18.37 5.04 4.94
C ARG A 234 -17.87 4.25 3.77
N THR A 235 -17.01 4.87 2.99
CA THR A 235 -16.23 4.24 1.94
C THR A 235 -14.75 4.58 2.11
N ALA A 236 -13.90 3.62 1.80
CA ALA A 236 -12.46 3.78 1.69
C ALA A 236 -12.03 3.02 0.44
N ILE A 237 -11.02 3.52 -0.27
CA ILE A 237 -10.54 2.92 -1.52
C ILE A 237 -9.07 2.53 -1.36
N ASP A 238 -8.71 1.32 -1.80
CA ASP A 238 -7.31 0.88 -1.87
C ASP A 238 -6.62 1.32 -3.18
N GLY A 239 -5.34 1.00 -3.36
CA GLY A 239 -4.55 1.41 -4.53
C GLY A 239 -4.96 0.70 -5.81
N PHE A 240 -5.64 -0.45 -5.73
CA PHE A 240 -6.27 -1.08 -6.90
C PHE A 240 -7.64 -0.46 -7.24
N GLY A 241 -8.06 0.61 -6.55
CA GLY A 241 -9.36 1.23 -6.75
C GLY A 241 -10.53 0.43 -6.17
N ASN A 242 -10.27 -0.64 -5.40
CA ASN A 242 -11.33 -1.40 -4.75
C ASN A 242 -11.94 -0.58 -3.63
N ALA A 243 -13.27 -0.57 -3.55
CA ALA A 243 -13.97 0.15 -2.51
C ALA A 243 -14.43 -0.78 -1.39
N TYR A 244 -14.17 -0.35 -0.15
CA TYR A 244 -14.67 -0.99 1.05
C TYR A 244 -15.78 -0.13 1.63
N VAL A 245 -16.89 -0.75 2.00
CA VAL A 245 -18.11 -0.02 2.36
C VAL A 245 -18.61 -0.48 3.71
N ALA A 246 -18.53 0.42 4.70
CA ALA A 246 -19.08 0.16 6.02
C ALA A 246 -20.59 0.41 6.02
N ASN A 247 -21.36 -0.66 6.21
CA ASN A 247 -22.81 -0.68 6.07
C ASN A 247 -23.54 -1.06 7.36
N ARG A 248 -24.69 -0.41 7.55
CA ARG A 248 -25.60 -0.64 8.67
C ARG A 248 -26.88 -1.27 8.13
N GLY A 249 -27.17 -2.52 8.49
CA GLY A 249 -28.50 -3.10 8.34
C GLY A 249 -29.39 -2.55 9.46
N ILE A 250 -30.38 -1.72 9.13
CA ILE A 250 -31.21 -1.01 10.11
C ILE A 250 -32.59 -1.64 10.18
N ASN A 251 -33.03 -2.02 11.38
CA ASN A 251 -34.40 -2.42 11.65
C ASN A 251 -35.11 -1.31 12.45
N GLY A 252 -35.74 -0.36 11.75
CA GLY A 252 -36.48 0.72 12.39
C GLY A 252 -35.86 2.11 12.20
N ASP A 253 -35.83 2.91 13.27
CA ASP A 253 -35.48 4.34 13.23
C ASP A 253 -34.04 4.56 12.70
N TRP A 254 -33.89 5.48 11.75
CA TRP A 254 -32.63 5.85 11.09
C TRP A 254 -31.58 6.40 12.07
N TRP A 255 -32.05 6.91 13.21
CA TRP A 255 -31.25 7.39 14.34
C TRP A 255 -31.21 6.40 15.50
N GLY A 256 -32.02 5.34 15.42
CA GLY A 256 -32.19 4.36 16.47
C GLY A 256 -30.93 3.56 16.67
N PHE A 257 -30.21 3.87 17.76
CA PHE A 257 -29.20 3.02 18.40
C PHE A 257 -29.84 1.76 19.00
N ASP A 258 -30.78 1.11 18.27
CA ASP A 258 -31.40 -0.13 18.70
C ASP A 258 -30.38 -1.26 18.53
N ALA A 259 -29.64 -1.47 19.63
CA ALA A 259 -28.64 -2.50 19.80
C ALA A 259 -29.18 -3.92 19.62
N THR A 260 -30.51 -4.12 19.49
CA THR A 260 -31.10 -5.45 19.46
C THR A 260 -31.40 -5.97 18.05
N SER A 261 -31.29 -5.12 17.03
CA SER A 261 -31.67 -5.52 15.66
C SER A 261 -30.77 -5.04 14.54
N ASN A 262 -29.84 -4.10 14.78
CA ASN A 262 -28.99 -3.56 13.70
C ASN A 262 -27.75 -4.43 13.44
N TRP A 263 -27.38 -4.60 12.18
CA TRP A 263 -26.27 -5.47 11.77
C TRP A 263 -25.18 -4.62 11.13
N GLY A 264 -23.93 -4.86 11.51
CA GLY A 264 -22.78 -4.20 10.93
C GLY A 264 -22.13 -5.09 9.89
N THR A 265 -21.87 -4.56 8.70
CA THR A 265 -21.15 -5.27 7.64
C THR A 265 -20.11 -4.38 6.99
N VAL A 266 -19.10 -5.00 6.40
CA VAL A 266 -18.21 -4.38 5.40
C VAL A 266 -18.38 -5.14 4.10
N THR A 267 -18.53 -4.43 2.98
CA THR A 267 -18.60 -5.00 1.64
C THR A 267 -17.40 -4.50 0.83
N LYS A 268 -16.69 -5.40 0.13
CA LYS A 268 -15.67 -5.06 -0.86
C LYS A 268 -16.27 -5.05 -2.26
N LEU A 269 -15.94 -4.03 -3.04
CA LEU A 269 -16.29 -3.85 -4.43
C LEU A 269 -15.01 -3.78 -5.26
N ALA A 270 -14.96 -4.50 -6.36
CA ALA A 270 -13.83 -4.44 -7.29
C ALA A 270 -13.73 -3.06 -7.96
N GLY A 271 -12.50 -2.53 -8.00
CA GLY A 271 -12.16 -1.28 -8.66
C GLY A 271 -12.26 -1.36 -10.18
N ASP A 272 -11.90 -2.51 -10.73
CA ASP A 272 -11.92 -2.81 -12.15
C ASP A 272 -12.68 -4.12 -12.43
N ALA A 273 -13.25 -4.25 -13.63
CA ALA A 273 -13.93 -5.47 -14.06
C ALA A 273 -13.00 -6.69 -14.08
N PHE A 274 -11.70 -6.48 -14.31
CA PHE A 274 -10.65 -7.48 -14.27
C PHE A 274 -10.55 -8.20 -12.91
N PHE A 275 -10.81 -7.49 -11.82
CA PHE A 275 -10.76 -8.06 -10.47
C PHE A 275 -12.08 -8.69 -10.03
N CYS A 276 -13.10 -8.73 -10.90
CA CYS A 276 -14.39 -9.34 -10.60
C CYS A 276 -14.33 -10.86 -10.82
N GLU A 277 -15.15 -11.60 -10.07
CA GLU A 277 -15.22 -13.05 -10.18
C GLU A 277 -16.45 -13.45 -10.99
N ASP A 278 -16.28 -14.12 -12.14
CA ASP A 278 -17.40 -14.76 -12.86
C ASP A 278 -17.94 -15.94 -12.04
N ARG A 279 -18.92 -15.63 -11.19
CA ARG A 279 -19.50 -16.58 -10.23
C ARG A 279 -20.50 -17.52 -10.88
N ASN A 280 -20.99 -17.18 -12.08
CA ASN A 280 -22.00 -17.98 -12.76
C ASN A 280 -21.45 -18.81 -13.93
N GLY A 281 -20.18 -18.62 -14.30
CA GLY A 281 -19.47 -19.37 -15.33
C GLY A 281 -20.01 -19.08 -16.73
N SER A 282 -20.37 -17.82 -16.99
CA SER A 282 -20.87 -17.38 -18.31
C SER A 282 -19.77 -16.92 -19.26
N ASP A 283 -18.52 -16.87 -18.79
CA ASP A 283 -17.36 -16.26 -19.45
C ASP A 283 -17.52 -14.74 -19.67
N THR A 284 -18.45 -14.11 -18.93
CA THR A 284 -18.71 -12.66 -18.95
C THR A 284 -18.99 -12.14 -17.56
N ILE A 285 -18.38 -11.02 -17.18
CA ILE A 285 -18.63 -10.38 -15.88
C ILE A 285 -19.99 -9.66 -15.88
N ASP A 286 -20.92 -10.13 -15.05
CA ASP A 286 -22.20 -9.52 -14.77
C ASP A 286 -22.05 -8.42 -13.71
N THR A 287 -21.88 -7.17 -14.14
CA THR A 287 -21.71 -6.01 -13.26
C THR A 287 -22.53 -4.79 -13.68
N SER A 288 -22.92 -3.96 -12.71
CA SER A 288 -23.63 -2.71 -12.97
C SER A 288 -22.75 -1.69 -13.69
N THR A 289 -23.20 -1.21 -14.86
CA THR A 289 -22.48 -0.19 -15.66
C THR A 289 -23.11 1.21 -15.65
N ASP A 290 -24.21 1.39 -14.89
CA ASP A 290 -24.90 2.67 -14.75
C ASP A 290 -25.53 2.84 -13.35
N SER A 291 -26.38 3.86 -13.18
CA SER A 291 -27.09 4.17 -11.93
C SER A 291 -28.15 3.14 -11.47
N THR A 292 -28.34 2.06 -12.21
CA THR A 292 -29.29 0.98 -11.95
C THR A 292 -28.55 -0.25 -11.44
N PRO A 293 -28.67 -0.58 -10.14
CA PRO A 293 -27.96 -1.73 -9.61
C PRO A 293 -28.57 -3.03 -10.13
N LEU A 294 -27.73 -4.04 -10.35
CA LEU A 294 -28.18 -5.41 -10.53
C LEU A 294 -28.89 -5.93 -9.26
N ALA A 295 -29.57 -7.06 -9.36
CA ALA A 295 -30.17 -7.68 -8.17
C ALA A 295 -29.08 -7.97 -7.11
N GLN A 296 -29.40 -7.76 -5.83
CA GLN A 296 -28.43 -7.99 -4.75
C GLN A 296 -27.96 -9.45 -4.76
N GLY A 297 -26.65 -9.65 -4.84
CA GLY A 297 -25.99 -10.96 -4.96
C GLY A 297 -25.72 -11.41 -6.39
N SER A 298 -26.29 -10.73 -7.40
CA SER A 298 -26.02 -11.01 -8.81
C SER A 298 -24.84 -10.24 -9.39
N ASP A 299 -24.44 -9.13 -8.76
CA ASP A 299 -23.32 -8.31 -9.24
C ASP A 299 -21.99 -8.97 -8.87
N GLU A 300 -21.22 -9.39 -9.87
CA GLU A 300 -19.99 -10.16 -9.76
C GLU A 300 -18.78 -9.34 -9.30
N CYS A 301 -18.88 -8.01 -9.38
CA CYS A 301 -17.88 -7.09 -8.83
C CYS A 301 -18.08 -6.80 -7.34
N VAL A 302 -19.14 -7.32 -6.73
CA VAL A 302 -19.25 -7.41 -5.26
C VAL A 302 -18.51 -8.67 -4.81
N LEU A 303 -17.28 -8.50 -4.32
CA LEU A 303 -16.36 -9.59 -4.03
C LEU A 303 -16.71 -10.33 -2.75
N TRP A 304 -16.87 -9.60 -1.64
CA TRP A 304 -17.28 -10.18 -0.37
C TRP A 304 -18.07 -9.20 0.48
N THR A 305 -18.86 -9.75 1.41
CA THR A 305 -19.51 -8.99 2.48
C THR A 305 -19.35 -9.74 3.80
N THR A 306 -18.67 -9.10 4.75
CA THR A 306 -18.35 -9.68 6.06
C THR A 306 -19.16 -8.97 7.13
N ARG A 307 -19.78 -9.74 8.04
CA ARG A 307 -20.33 -9.18 9.29
C ARG A 307 -19.22 -8.75 10.24
N ILE A 308 -19.41 -7.61 10.88
CA ILE A 308 -18.51 -7.11 11.92
C ILE A 308 -19.24 -6.96 13.23
N GLY A 309 -18.53 -7.28 14.31
CA GLY A 309 -19.12 -7.38 15.64
C GLY A 309 -20.22 -8.43 15.73
N PRO A 310 -21.07 -8.33 16.75
CA PRO A 310 -22.00 -9.40 17.04
C PRO A 310 -23.18 -9.38 16.09
N VAL A 311 -23.82 -10.55 15.95
CA VAL A 311 -24.94 -10.83 15.02
C VAL A 311 -26.07 -9.80 15.09
N ARG A 312 -26.20 -9.06 16.20
CA ARG A 312 -27.11 -7.92 16.39
C ARG A 312 -26.37 -6.85 17.17
N GLY A 313 -26.65 -5.57 16.96
CA GLY A 313 -26.16 -4.46 17.79
C GLY A 313 -24.82 -3.85 17.39
N SER A 314 -24.32 -4.14 16.19
CA SER A 314 -23.13 -3.50 15.63
C SER A 314 -23.52 -2.36 14.69
N HIS A 315 -22.89 -1.20 14.85
CA HIS A 315 -23.18 0.00 14.07
C HIS A 315 -21.89 0.63 13.52
N PRO A 316 -21.35 0.14 12.40
CA PRO A 316 -20.19 0.75 11.77
C PRO A 316 -20.46 2.21 11.42
N ARG A 317 -19.50 3.06 11.75
CA ARG A 317 -19.51 4.48 11.40
C ARG A 317 -18.12 5.00 11.07
N ALA A 318 -17.05 4.24 11.23
CA ALA A 318 -15.70 4.66 10.91
C ALA A 318 -15.05 3.60 10.02
N LEU A 319 -14.32 4.03 9.00
CA LEU A 319 -13.63 3.15 8.06
C LEU A 319 -12.37 3.86 7.57
N ALA A 320 -11.25 3.15 7.58
CA ALA A 320 -9.97 3.54 6.98
C ALA A 320 -9.25 2.28 6.50
N ILE A 321 -8.24 2.46 5.66
CA ILE A 321 -7.33 1.41 5.22
C ILE A 321 -5.95 1.84 5.70
N ASP A 322 -5.21 0.91 6.29
CA ASP A 322 -3.83 1.16 6.74
C ASP A 322 -2.82 0.96 5.60
N ARG A 323 -1.52 1.10 5.85
CA ARG A 323 -0.48 0.92 4.80
C ARG A 323 -0.32 -0.54 4.37
N GLY A 324 -0.79 -1.49 5.17
CA GLY A 324 -0.62 -2.90 4.93
C GLY A 324 0.77 -3.43 5.26
N ASP A 325 1.08 -4.56 4.63
CA ASP A 325 2.42 -5.15 4.60
C ASP A 325 2.67 -5.64 3.16
N PRO A 326 3.93 -5.67 2.71
CA PRO A 326 4.23 -5.96 1.30
C PRO A 326 3.79 -7.35 0.84
N VAL A 327 3.68 -8.33 1.75
CA VAL A 327 3.50 -9.74 1.38
C VAL A 327 2.04 -10.16 1.31
N ASP A 328 1.26 -9.92 2.37
CA ASP A 328 -0.11 -10.45 2.52
C ASP A 328 -1.17 -9.41 2.11
N ALA A 329 -0.91 -8.14 2.39
CA ALA A 329 -1.85 -7.06 2.13
C ALA A 329 -1.14 -5.77 1.68
N PRO A 330 -0.47 -5.75 0.50
CA PRO A 330 0.27 -4.58 0.01
C PRO A 330 -0.62 -3.36 -0.17
N GLU A 331 -1.93 -3.61 -0.32
CA GLU A 331 -2.94 -2.59 -0.44
C GLU A 331 -3.61 -2.16 0.88
N GLY A 332 -3.14 -2.67 2.01
CA GLY A 332 -3.64 -2.28 3.32
C GLY A 332 -4.72 -3.19 3.87
N TYR A 333 -4.76 -3.24 5.20
CA TYR A 333 -5.83 -3.86 5.96
C TYR A 333 -6.94 -2.87 6.24
N ILE A 334 -8.16 -3.41 6.33
CA ILE A 334 -9.35 -2.61 6.48
C ILE A 334 -9.64 -2.44 7.96
N TRP A 335 -9.68 -1.20 8.43
CA TRP A 335 -10.06 -0.86 9.79
C TRP A 335 -11.45 -0.25 9.81
N VAL A 336 -12.39 -0.97 10.41
CA VAL A 336 -13.77 -0.50 10.60
C VAL A 336 -14.08 -0.41 12.07
N ALA A 337 -14.68 0.70 12.50
CA ALA A 337 -15.09 0.87 13.88
C ALA A 337 -16.54 1.28 14.05
N THR A 338 -17.07 0.90 15.20
CA THR A 338 -18.48 0.99 15.54
C THR A 338 -18.75 2.14 16.50
N ILE A 339 -19.87 2.83 16.30
CA ILE A 339 -20.38 3.78 17.29
C ILE A 339 -21.07 3.07 18.45
N GLN A 340 -21.47 1.81 18.24
CA GLN A 340 -22.11 0.96 19.23
C GLN A 340 -21.86 -0.50 18.91
N ASP A 341 -21.60 -1.26 19.97
CA ASP A 341 -21.43 -2.70 19.90
C ASP A 341 -22.06 -3.36 21.14
N LYS A 342 -23.05 -4.23 20.96
CA LYS A 342 -23.75 -4.85 22.11
C LYS A 342 -22.89 -5.84 22.89
N ASP A 343 -21.87 -6.45 22.28
CA ASP A 343 -21.06 -7.47 22.97
C ASP A 343 -19.89 -6.82 23.71
N ASN A 344 -19.78 -5.49 23.63
CA ASN A 344 -18.96 -4.73 24.56
C ASN A 344 -19.60 -4.87 25.97
N PRO A 345 -18.95 -5.56 26.92
CA PRO A 345 -19.50 -5.83 28.26
C PRO A 345 -19.80 -4.54 29.05
N ALA A 346 -19.29 -3.40 28.60
CA ALA A 346 -19.64 -2.13 29.16
C ALA A 346 -21.06 -1.65 28.80
N HIS A 347 -21.66 -2.07 27.68
CA HIS A 347 -22.97 -1.64 27.10
C HIS A 347 -23.24 -0.11 27.06
N THR A 348 -22.31 0.70 27.56
CA THR A 348 -22.41 2.12 27.92
C THR A 348 -21.06 2.83 27.77
N THR A 349 -19.96 2.11 27.47
CA THR A 349 -18.60 2.68 27.50
C THR A 349 -17.66 2.25 26.34
N GLY A 350 -18.12 2.25 25.08
CA GLY A 350 -17.19 2.41 23.94
C GLY A 350 -17.55 1.65 22.66
N GLY A 351 -16.99 2.09 21.53
CA GLY A 351 -17.01 1.37 20.26
C GLY A 351 -15.95 0.26 20.20
N ARG A 352 -16.00 -0.59 19.17
CA ARG A 352 -14.90 -1.52 18.82
C ARG A 352 -14.41 -1.24 17.42
N ALA A 353 -13.10 -1.37 17.22
CA ALA A 353 -12.45 -1.42 15.91
C ALA A 353 -12.16 -2.87 15.52
N TYR A 354 -12.25 -3.16 14.23
CA TYR A 354 -12.02 -4.45 13.63
C TYR A 354 -11.00 -4.28 12.50
N LYS A 355 -9.92 -5.06 12.51
CA LYS A 355 -8.98 -5.20 11.40
C LYS A 355 -9.45 -6.37 10.54
N LEU A 356 -9.70 -6.15 9.25
CA LEU A 356 -10.13 -7.16 8.30
C LEU A 356 -9.06 -7.37 7.23
N HIS A 357 -8.91 -8.61 6.79
CA HIS A 357 -8.07 -8.97 5.66
C HIS A 357 -8.71 -8.51 4.33
N PRO A 358 -7.96 -7.90 3.39
CA PRO A 358 -8.52 -7.37 2.14
C PRO A 358 -9.00 -8.46 1.17
N ALA A 359 -8.38 -9.64 1.17
CA ALA A 359 -8.72 -10.71 0.22
C ALA A 359 -10.10 -11.34 0.48
N ASP A 360 -10.39 -11.72 1.72
CA ASP A 360 -11.58 -12.52 2.09
C ASP A 360 -12.48 -11.83 3.14
N GLY A 361 -12.08 -10.65 3.61
CA GLY A 361 -12.79 -9.90 4.63
C GLY A 361 -12.79 -10.55 6.01
N ARG A 362 -11.96 -11.57 6.29
CA ARG A 362 -11.92 -12.21 7.63
C ARG A 362 -11.46 -11.21 8.68
N VAL A 363 -12.05 -11.26 9.87
CA VAL A 363 -11.63 -10.41 11.00
C VAL A 363 -10.34 -10.97 11.60
N LEU A 364 -9.25 -10.20 11.50
CA LEU A 364 -7.93 -10.54 12.03
C LEU A 364 -7.78 -10.12 13.49
N GLN A 365 -8.31 -8.95 13.82
CA GLN A 365 -8.16 -8.36 15.15
C GLN A 365 -9.42 -7.59 15.56
N THR A 366 -9.70 -7.56 16.86
CA THR A 366 -10.76 -6.74 17.46
C THR A 366 -10.17 -5.95 18.61
N VAL A 367 -10.31 -4.62 18.56
CA VAL A 367 -9.74 -3.68 19.55
C VAL A 367 -10.86 -2.90 20.22
N GLN A 368 -10.82 -2.84 21.56
CA GLN A 368 -11.76 -2.04 22.34
C GLN A 368 -11.34 -0.58 22.31
N LEU A 369 -12.21 0.31 21.82
CA LEU A 369 -11.92 1.74 21.79
C LEU A 369 -12.41 2.45 23.06
N PRO A 370 -11.71 3.52 23.50
CA PRO A 370 -12.12 4.35 24.63
C PRO A 370 -13.11 5.46 24.20
N LEU A 371 -13.73 5.29 23.03
CA LEU A 371 -14.69 6.20 22.43
C LEU A 371 -15.64 5.45 21.50
N ARG A 372 -16.75 6.08 21.15
CA ARG A 372 -17.73 5.60 20.16
C ARG A 372 -17.34 6.13 18.78
N ALA A 373 -16.75 5.30 17.94
CA ALA A 373 -16.13 5.75 16.69
C ALA A 373 -17.15 6.22 15.66
N TYR A 374 -16.81 7.31 14.97
CA TYR A 374 -17.65 7.96 13.95
C TYR A 374 -16.92 8.33 12.67
N GLY A 375 -15.60 8.41 12.69
CA GLY A 375 -14.75 8.58 11.51
C GLY A 375 -13.42 7.90 11.78
N ALA A 376 -12.72 7.49 10.72
CA ALA A 376 -11.35 6.99 10.82
C ALA A 376 -10.45 7.57 9.72
N ALA A 377 -9.17 7.70 10.02
CA ALA A 377 -8.10 8.03 9.10
C ALA A 377 -6.83 7.30 9.56
N ALA A 378 -6.08 6.67 8.65
CA ALA A 378 -4.75 6.16 8.94
C ALA A 378 -3.72 7.28 8.77
N ASP A 379 -2.69 7.31 9.60
CA ASP A 379 -1.53 8.18 9.40
C ASP A 379 -0.41 7.46 8.63
N SER A 380 0.73 8.13 8.42
CA SER A 380 1.94 7.55 7.83
C SER A 380 3.05 7.35 8.86
N ALA A 381 2.73 7.38 10.17
CA ALA A 381 3.76 7.23 11.20
C ALA A 381 4.37 5.82 11.18
N ASP A 382 5.55 5.67 11.80
CA ASP A 382 6.13 4.37 12.09
C ASP A 382 6.45 4.22 13.59
N PRO A 383 5.74 3.35 14.33
CA PRO A 383 4.64 2.50 13.87
C PRO A 383 3.39 3.31 13.47
N GLN A 384 2.65 2.78 12.49
CA GLN A 384 1.45 3.43 11.95
C GLN A 384 0.28 3.34 12.91
N ASN A 385 -0.56 4.38 12.92
CA ASN A 385 -1.81 4.39 13.68
C ASN A 385 -3.03 4.65 12.79
N VAL A 386 -4.12 3.94 13.09
CA VAL A 386 -5.45 4.32 12.63
C VAL A 386 -6.14 5.13 13.71
N TRP A 387 -6.46 6.38 13.37
CA TRP A 387 -7.08 7.34 14.25
C TRP A 387 -8.60 7.32 14.11
N PHE A 388 -9.29 7.32 15.24
CA PHE A 388 -10.74 7.31 15.34
C PHE A 388 -11.23 8.56 16.06
N THR A 389 -12.29 9.17 15.54
CA THR A 389 -12.98 10.29 16.18
C THR A 389 -14.40 9.93 16.62
N THR A 390 -15.01 10.76 17.46
CA THR A 390 -16.39 10.58 17.95
C THR A 390 -17.27 11.82 17.75
N ILE A 391 -18.50 11.58 17.32
CA ILE A 391 -19.54 12.62 17.17
C ILE A 391 -20.08 13.17 18.48
N PHE A 392 -19.71 12.63 19.63
CA PHE A 392 -20.27 13.07 20.90
C PHE A 392 -19.47 14.20 21.55
N ASN A 393 -18.16 14.00 21.70
CA ASN A 393 -17.26 14.92 22.40
C ASN A 393 -15.95 15.19 21.64
N GLY A 394 -15.85 14.73 20.39
CA GLY A 394 -14.70 14.92 19.49
C GLY A 394 -13.37 14.49 20.05
N ARG A 395 -13.40 13.60 21.04
CA ARG A 395 -12.20 12.87 21.44
C ARG A 395 -11.63 12.12 20.24
N LEU A 396 -10.33 11.93 20.31
CA LEU A 396 -9.56 11.18 19.33
C LEU A 396 -8.89 9.99 20.04
N ALA A 397 -8.79 8.85 19.37
CA ALA A 397 -7.97 7.73 19.83
C ALA A 397 -7.26 7.11 18.64
N GLY A 398 -5.99 6.73 18.81
CA GLY A 398 -5.23 5.97 17.82
C GLY A 398 -5.25 4.49 18.16
N VAL A 399 -5.11 3.64 17.15
CA VAL A 399 -4.79 2.22 17.31
C VAL A 399 -3.56 1.95 16.46
N ASP A 400 -2.50 1.50 17.11
CA ASP A 400 -1.28 1.01 16.47
C ASP A 400 -1.63 -0.21 15.60
N THR A 401 -1.30 -0.17 14.31
CA THR A 401 -1.85 -1.12 13.32
C THR A 401 -1.23 -2.51 13.40
N GLU A 402 -0.07 -2.64 14.03
CA GLU A 402 0.66 -3.89 14.20
C GLU A 402 0.29 -4.57 15.52
N SER A 403 0.40 -3.84 16.64
CA SER A 403 0.17 -4.38 17.98
C SER A 403 -1.29 -4.31 18.42
N GLY A 404 -2.10 -3.44 17.81
CA GLY A 404 -3.45 -3.09 18.26
C GLY A 404 -3.48 -2.28 19.56
N ALA A 405 -2.35 -1.72 20.00
CA ALA A 405 -2.29 -0.89 21.18
C ALA A 405 -3.09 0.41 20.98
N VAL A 406 -3.85 0.81 22.00
CA VAL A 406 -4.69 2.01 21.96
C VAL A 406 -3.94 3.22 22.50
N LEU A 407 -3.91 4.29 21.70
CA LEU A 407 -3.41 5.61 22.08
C LEU A 407 -4.58 6.55 22.45
N GLY A 408 -4.51 7.19 23.61
CA GLY A 408 -5.53 8.14 24.08
C GLY A 408 -6.55 7.55 25.07
N PRO A 409 -7.75 8.14 25.21
CA PRO A 409 -8.33 9.15 24.34
C PRO A 409 -7.76 10.56 24.59
N PHE A 410 -7.57 11.31 23.51
CA PHE A 410 -7.16 12.71 23.51
C PHE A 410 -8.41 13.59 23.43
N ALA A 411 -8.55 14.53 24.36
CA ALA A 411 -9.71 15.42 24.41
C ALA A 411 -9.34 16.81 23.90
N PRO A 412 -10.16 17.42 23.03
CA PRO A 412 -9.93 18.79 22.58
C PRO A 412 -10.17 19.79 23.72
N ASN A 413 -9.45 20.90 23.67
CA ASN A 413 -9.57 22.02 24.61
C ASN A 413 -10.61 23.05 24.13
N ASP A 414 -11.83 22.62 23.79
CA ASP A 414 -12.82 23.52 23.17
C ASP A 414 -13.48 24.50 24.17
N PRO A 415 -13.59 25.81 23.83
CA PRO A 415 -14.08 26.87 24.72
C PRO A 415 -15.58 26.87 25.00
N SER A 416 -16.36 26.02 24.32
CA SER A 416 -17.82 26.01 24.50
C SER A 416 -18.37 24.78 25.22
N GLY A 417 -17.58 23.73 25.47
CA GLY A 417 -17.97 22.53 26.24
C GLY A 417 -19.05 21.64 25.59
N TRP A 418 -19.95 22.26 24.82
CA TRP A 418 -21.05 21.68 24.06
C TRP A 418 -20.72 21.55 22.56
N SER A 419 -19.69 22.26 22.06
CA SER A 419 -19.18 22.18 20.67
C SER A 419 -18.01 21.19 20.51
N SER A 420 -18.00 20.12 21.29
CA SER A 420 -16.85 19.21 21.26
C SER A 420 -17.00 18.09 20.23
N SER A 421 -18.17 17.81 19.67
CA SER A 421 -18.41 16.74 18.69
C SER A 421 -17.53 16.80 17.43
N ALA A 422 -17.20 15.65 16.83
CA ALA A 422 -16.46 15.55 15.57
C ALA A 422 -17.20 14.72 14.53
N TYR A 423 -17.05 15.05 13.24
CA TYR A 423 -17.74 14.35 12.17
C TYR A 423 -16.78 13.69 11.19
N GLY A 424 -16.26 14.44 10.22
CA GLY A 424 -15.19 14.02 9.32
C GLY A 424 -13.83 14.04 10.02
N ILE A 425 -12.94 13.17 9.56
CA ILE A 425 -11.55 13.08 10.01
C ILE A 425 -10.64 12.91 8.80
N ALA A 426 -9.48 13.54 8.82
CA ALA A 426 -8.44 13.37 7.82
C ALA A 426 -7.03 13.48 8.43
N THR A 427 -5.99 13.18 7.65
CA THR A 427 -4.58 13.42 8.03
C THR A 427 -3.86 14.23 6.95
N ASP A 428 -2.87 15.02 7.34
CA ASP A 428 -1.93 15.69 6.43
C ASP A 428 -0.52 15.06 6.49
N GLY A 429 -0.39 13.88 7.12
CA GLY A 429 0.87 13.20 7.44
C GLY A 429 1.51 13.66 8.77
N VAL A 430 1.08 14.79 9.34
CA VAL A 430 1.62 15.36 10.59
C VAL A 430 0.54 15.56 11.65
N ASN A 431 -0.62 16.06 11.24
CA ASN A 431 -1.76 16.39 12.08
C ASN A 431 -2.97 15.55 11.69
N ILE A 432 -3.75 15.18 12.71
CA ILE A 432 -5.05 14.56 12.57
C ILE A 432 -6.13 15.63 12.64
N TRP A 433 -6.80 15.83 11.52
CA TRP A 433 -7.82 16.85 11.33
C TRP A 433 -9.20 16.33 11.65
N GLN A 434 -10.01 17.11 12.35
CA GLN A 434 -11.41 16.80 12.64
C GLN A 434 -12.29 18.00 12.28
N ALA A 435 -13.32 17.76 11.49
CA ALA A 435 -14.44 18.69 11.35
C ALA A 435 -15.43 18.52 12.51
N GLY A 436 -16.16 19.58 12.82
CA GLY A 436 -17.18 19.61 13.86
C GLY A 436 -18.47 18.88 13.50
N TRP A 437 -19.45 18.93 14.40
CA TRP A 437 -20.84 18.54 14.13
C TRP A 437 -21.78 19.43 14.95
N GLY A 438 -22.76 20.09 14.35
CA GLY A 438 -23.60 21.03 15.10
C GLY A 438 -22.86 22.29 15.58
N HIS A 439 -21.64 22.52 15.10
CA HIS A 439 -20.85 23.74 15.29
C HIS A 439 -19.95 23.99 14.07
N ARG A 440 -19.32 25.16 14.03
CA ARG A 440 -18.53 25.63 12.88
C ARG A 440 -17.02 25.38 12.98
N TYR A 441 -16.53 24.86 14.11
CA TYR A 441 -15.09 24.69 14.34
C TYR A 441 -14.51 23.46 13.64
N ALA A 442 -13.24 23.54 13.28
CA ALA A 442 -12.37 22.40 12.98
C ALA A 442 -11.20 22.38 13.98
N ARG A 443 -10.46 21.28 14.00
CA ARG A 443 -9.25 21.14 14.82
C ARG A 443 -8.23 20.21 14.19
N GLY A 444 -6.96 20.56 14.34
CA GLY A 444 -5.82 19.70 14.04
C GLY A 444 -5.19 19.23 15.35
N TYR A 445 -4.97 17.92 15.48
CA TYR A 445 -4.23 17.32 16.59
C TYR A 445 -2.87 16.85 16.09
N ASN A 446 -1.80 17.32 16.71
CA ASN A 446 -0.46 16.89 16.37
C ASN A 446 -0.02 15.79 17.35
N PRO A 447 0.13 14.52 16.92
CA PRO A 447 0.47 13.42 17.82
C PRO A 447 1.86 13.57 18.46
N ALA A 448 2.82 14.17 17.75
CA ALA A 448 4.19 14.35 18.24
C ALA A 448 4.28 15.32 19.42
N THR A 449 3.43 16.35 19.45
CA THR A 449 3.41 17.37 20.52
C THR A 449 2.26 17.17 21.51
N GLY A 450 1.26 16.37 21.15
CA GLY A 450 0.01 16.22 21.90
C GLY A 450 -0.88 17.47 21.89
N GLN A 451 -0.62 18.44 21.00
CA GLN A 451 -1.29 19.73 20.97
C GLN A 451 -2.48 19.73 20.00
N PHE A 452 -3.59 20.35 20.43
CA PHE A 452 -4.70 20.70 19.55
C PHE A 452 -4.60 22.15 19.09
N CYS A 453 -4.87 22.40 17.81
CA CYS A 453 -5.05 23.71 17.23
C CYS A 453 -6.46 23.87 16.66
N LEU A 454 -7.15 24.93 17.06
CA LEU A 454 -8.53 25.21 16.68
C LEU A 454 -8.61 26.11 15.43
N VAL A 455 -9.61 25.85 14.59
CA VAL A 455 -9.91 26.60 13.37
C VAL A 455 -11.33 27.14 13.47
N ASP A 456 -11.48 28.48 13.37
CA ASP A 456 -12.78 29.14 13.23
C ASP A 456 -12.94 29.71 11.81
N PRO A 457 -13.55 28.97 10.88
CA PRO A 457 -13.69 29.37 9.48
C PRO A 457 -14.63 30.57 9.26
N ILE A 458 -15.38 31.03 10.27
CA ILE A 458 -16.38 32.13 10.20
C ILE A 458 -17.59 31.81 9.31
N ALA A 459 -17.44 30.93 8.34
CA ALA A 459 -18.48 30.52 7.42
C ALA A 459 -19.73 30.02 8.19
N PRO A 460 -20.94 30.33 7.67
CA PRO A 460 -22.18 29.91 8.31
C PRO A 460 -22.40 28.40 8.13
N GLY A 461 -23.10 27.78 9.08
CA GLY A 461 -23.44 26.36 9.02
C GLY A 461 -22.62 25.48 9.94
N ASN A 462 -22.92 24.19 9.91
CA ASN A 462 -22.16 23.18 10.63
C ASN A 462 -21.04 22.67 9.75
N THR A 463 -19.85 22.50 10.30
CA THR A 463 -18.78 21.76 9.62
C THR A 463 -19.11 20.28 9.65
N THR A 464 -18.66 19.53 8.63
CA THR A 464 -18.99 18.10 8.47
C THR A 464 -17.82 17.30 7.90
N GLY A 465 -17.58 17.35 6.60
CA GLY A 465 -16.46 16.69 5.94
C GLY A 465 -15.17 17.50 6.08
N ILE A 466 -14.04 16.80 6.17
CA ILE A 466 -12.69 17.37 6.08
C ILE A 466 -11.80 16.48 5.21
N ALA A 467 -10.94 17.07 4.40
CA ALA A 467 -9.96 16.39 3.55
C ALA A 467 -8.70 17.25 3.42
N VAL A 468 -7.59 16.65 2.99
CA VAL A 468 -6.32 17.34 2.78
C VAL A 468 -5.85 17.09 1.36
N ARG A 469 -5.33 18.13 0.71
CA ARG A 469 -4.66 18.09 -0.59
C ARG A 469 -3.17 18.31 -0.38
N LEU A 470 -2.33 17.54 -1.09
CA LEU A 470 -0.93 17.85 -1.33
C LEU A 470 -0.83 18.65 -2.64
N ASN A 471 -0.29 19.86 -2.56
CA ASN A 471 -0.10 20.73 -3.72
C ASN A 471 1.18 20.33 -4.45
N ASP A 472 1.30 20.71 -5.72
CA ASP A 472 2.43 20.36 -6.60
C ASP A 472 3.76 20.95 -6.12
N ASP A 473 3.73 22.00 -5.29
CA ASP A 473 4.90 22.59 -4.65
C ASP A 473 5.30 21.91 -3.32
N GLY A 474 4.65 20.79 -2.98
CA GLY A 474 4.85 20.04 -1.74
C GLY A 474 4.15 20.66 -0.51
N THR A 475 3.50 21.82 -0.65
CA THR A 475 2.70 22.39 0.44
C THR A 475 1.37 21.65 0.57
N ARG A 476 0.68 21.83 1.69
CA ARG A 476 -0.59 21.14 1.96
C ARG A 476 -1.73 22.13 2.08
N THR A 477 -2.95 21.69 1.84
CA THR A 477 -4.14 22.51 2.05
C THR A 477 -5.27 21.66 2.61
N VAL A 478 -5.81 22.09 3.76
CA VAL A 478 -6.95 21.43 4.39
C VAL A 478 -8.23 22.04 3.84
N TYR A 479 -9.17 21.20 3.42
CA TYR A 479 -10.50 21.59 2.94
C TYR A 479 -11.58 21.06 3.88
N MET A 480 -12.59 21.89 4.14
CA MET A 480 -13.69 21.56 5.04
C MET A 480 -15.03 21.99 4.47
N ALA A 481 -15.99 21.07 4.46
CA ALA A 481 -17.35 21.30 3.98
C ALA A 481 -18.26 21.88 5.07
N HIS A 482 -19.17 22.76 4.64
CA HIS A 482 -20.21 23.35 5.47
C HIS A 482 -21.60 22.88 5.05
N ALA A 483 -22.36 22.37 6.01
CA ALA A 483 -23.76 22.03 5.83
C ALA A 483 -24.64 23.28 5.99
N ASN A 484 -24.71 24.09 4.93
CA ASN A 484 -25.49 25.32 4.83
C ASN A 484 -26.22 25.44 3.46
N TRP A 485 -26.94 26.55 3.27
CA TRP A 485 -27.75 26.83 2.07
C TRP A 485 -27.47 28.25 1.55
N PRO A 486 -26.77 28.42 0.40
CA PRO A 486 -26.06 27.39 -0.36
C PRO A 486 -24.84 26.84 0.40
N GLY A 487 -24.32 25.70 -0.06
CA GLY A 487 -23.10 25.04 0.41
C GLY A 487 -21.87 25.95 0.36
N SER A 488 -20.88 25.68 1.22
CA SER A 488 -19.57 26.35 1.15
C SER A 488 -18.42 25.44 1.57
N LEU A 489 -17.22 25.78 1.14
CA LEU A 489 -15.95 25.21 1.54
C LEU A 489 -15.13 26.24 2.33
N SER A 490 -14.43 25.82 3.37
CA SER A 490 -13.32 26.60 3.93
C SER A 490 -12.01 25.87 3.73
N TYR A 491 -10.93 26.62 3.57
CA TYR A 491 -9.61 26.03 3.38
C TYR A 491 -8.50 26.89 3.99
N TRP A 492 -7.43 26.23 4.43
CA TRP A 492 -6.26 26.86 5.05
C TRP A 492 -5.01 25.99 4.86
N ASP A 493 -3.86 26.64 4.97
CA ASP A 493 -2.55 26.00 5.00
C ASP A 493 -2.29 25.44 6.42
N PRO A 494 -2.10 24.11 6.58
CA PRO A 494 -1.86 23.49 7.88
C PRO A 494 -0.51 23.88 8.49
N ASP A 495 0.46 24.34 7.69
CA ASP A 495 1.81 24.71 8.10
C ASP A 495 1.90 26.12 8.68
N VAL A 496 0.83 26.92 8.57
CA VAL A 496 0.71 28.20 9.28
C VAL A 496 0.70 27.92 10.81
N PRO A 497 1.67 28.45 11.58
CA PRO A 497 1.74 28.14 13.00
C PRO A 497 0.52 28.64 13.78
N CYS A 498 0.01 27.79 14.66
CA CYS A 498 -1.04 28.17 15.59
C CYS A 498 -0.53 29.20 16.59
N VAL A 499 -1.36 30.18 16.92
CA VAL A 499 -1.03 31.22 17.90
C VAL A 499 -1.73 30.89 19.21
N GLN A 500 -0.97 30.93 20.31
CA GLN A 500 -1.54 30.78 21.64
C GLN A 500 -2.40 32.00 21.98
N GLN A 501 -3.63 31.77 22.41
CA GLN A 501 -4.60 32.80 22.79
C GLN A 501 -5.25 32.40 24.12
N ARG A 502 -5.41 33.38 25.01
CA ARG A 502 -6.20 33.19 26.22
C ARG A 502 -7.67 33.48 25.92
N THR A 503 -8.48 32.46 25.96
CA THR A 503 -9.94 32.54 25.77
C THR A 503 -10.65 32.32 27.10
N THR A 504 -11.88 32.80 27.22
CA THR A 504 -12.70 32.65 28.43
C THR A 504 -14.10 32.24 28.01
N GLY A 505 -14.58 31.14 28.56
CA GLY A 505 -15.81 30.50 28.11
C GLY A 505 -16.23 29.34 28.99
N TRP A 506 -17.26 28.61 28.54
CA TRP A 506 -17.72 27.39 29.19
C TRP A 506 -16.94 26.21 28.64
N TYR A 507 -16.07 25.62 29.45
CA TYR A 507 -15.28 24.49 29.04
C TYR A 507 -15.83 23.20 29.58
N CYS A 508 -15.66 22.14 28.82
CA CYS A 508 -15.81 20.82 29.41
C CYS A 508 -14.70 20.57 30.44
N THR A 509 -15.10 20.14 31.62
CA THR A 509 -14.21 19.80 32.74
C THR A 509 -14.28 18.32 33.10
N GLN A 510 -15.37 17.65 32.75
CA GLN A 510 -15.51 16.21 32.85
C GLN A 510 -16.21 15.67 31.61
N TYR A 511 -15.63 14.63 31.05
CA TYR A 511 -16.12 13.97 29.86
C TYR A 511 -16.56 12.55 30.24
N SER A 512 -17.76 12.19 29.79
CA SER A 512 -18.14 10.80 29.57
C SER A 512 -17.95 10.46 28.10
N GLU A 513 -18.28 9.25 27.71
CA GLU A 513 -18.25 8.85 26.30
C GLU A 513 -19.38 9.42 25.46
N ASP A 514 -20.53 9.66 26.08
CA ASP A 514 -21.71 10.23 25.41
C ASP A 514 -21.64 11.76 25.31
N GLY A 515 -20.61 12.38 25.90
CA GLY A 515 -20.45 13.82 25.85
C GLY A 515 -19.79 14.42 27.07
N CYS A 516 -19.75 15.76 27.07
CA CYS A 516 -19.40 16.53 28.24
C CYS A 516 -20.45 16.37 29.35
N THR A 517 -20.04 15.93 30.54
CA THR A 517 -20.94 15.77 31.70
C THR A 517 -20.90 16.95 32.65
N GLN A 518 -19.80 17.71 32.66
CA GLN A 518 -19.66 18.88 33.51
C GLN A 518 -18.92 20.00 32.79
N THR A 519 -19.53 21.18 32.77
CA THR A 519 -18.90 22.40 32.26
C THR A 519 -18.55 23.38 33.37
N ALA A 520 -17.46 24.13 33.20
CA ALA A 520 -17.10 25.23 34.07
C ALA A 520 -16.72 26.47 33.26
N TRP A 521 -17.11 27.64 33.75
CA TRP A 521 -16.67 28.92 33.21
C TRP A 521 -15.24 29.19 33.66
N GLN A 522 -14.30 29.24 32.74
CA GLN A 522 -12.89 29.45 33.05
C GLN A 522 -12.15 30.12 31.88
N SER A 523 -10.93 30.57 32.15
CA SER A 523 -10.01 31.03 31.11
C SER A 523 -8.97 29.96 30.85
N ARG A 524 -8.73 29.61 29.58
CA ARG A 524 -7.69 28.66 29.18
C ARG A 524 -6.79 29.29 28.12
N ASP A 525 -5.56 28.82 28.07
CA ASP A 525 -4.65 29.12 26.98
C ASP A 525 -4.85 28.03 25.91
N GLU A 526 -5.26 28.45 24.72
CA GLU A 526 -5.60 27.60 23.58
C GLU A 526 -4.73 27.98 22.38
N TYR A 527 -4.63 27.09 21.40
CA TYR A 527 -3.94 27.38 20.15
C TYR A 527 -4.94 27.51 19.02
N TRP A 528 -4.83 28.58 18.25
CA TRP A 528 -5.75 28.89 17.16
C TRP A 528 -4.99 29.18 15.88
N TYR A 529 -5.49 28.67 14.77
CA TYR A 529 -5.07 29.13 13.46
C TYR A 529 -5.45 30.62 13.29
N PRO A 530 -4.53 31.47 12.79
CA PRO A 530 -4.84 32.86 12.55
C PRO A 530 -6.03 32.98 11.61
N ARG A 531 -7.08 33.70 12.02
CA ARG A 531 -8.29 33.88 11.19
C ARG A 531 -7.99 34.42 9.78
N ALA A 532 -6.95 35.23 9.63
CA ALA A 532 -6.53 35.77 8.34
C ALA A 532 -5.94 34.72 7.38
N SER A 533 -5.59 33.53 7.87
CA SER A 533 -5.09 32.41 7.05
C SER A 533 -6.19 31.47 6.54
N ILE A 534 -7.45 31.70 6.95
CA ILE A 534 -8.57 30.83 6.61
C ILE A 534 -9.42 31.50 5.53
N ASN A 535 -9.57 30.79 4.40
CA ASN A 535 -10.37 31.23 3.27
C ASN A 535 -11.72 30.51 3.24
N THR A 536 -12.68 31.08 2.52
CA THR A 536 -14.00 30.47 2.31
C THR A 536 -14.44 30.67 0.86
N LEU A 537 -14.88 29.58 0.24
CA LEU A 537 -15.43 29.52 -1.09
C LEU A 537 -16.93 29.19 -0.98
N GLY A 538 -17.79 30.05 -1.53
CA GLY A 538 -19.22 29.73 -1.68
C GLY A 538 -19.44 28.85 -2.90
N LEU A 539 -20.21 27.77 -2.76
CA LEU A 539 -20.55 26.90 -3.88
C LEU A 539 -21.69 27.53 -4.72
N PRO A 540 -21.77 27.21 -6.03
CA PRO A 540 -22.87 27.63 -6.88
C PRO A 540 -24.23 27.21 -6.33
N ALA A 541 -25.28 27.98 -6.63
CA ALA A 541 -26.64 27.65 -6.23
C ALA A 541 -27.07 26.26 -6.74
N GLY A 542 -27.77 25.49 -5.89
CA GLY A 542 -28.11 24.09 -6.17
C GLY A 542 -27.08 23.08 -5.64
N ASN A 543 -26.03 23.54 -4.96
CA ASN A 543 -25.14 22.71 -4.14
C ASN A 543 -25.46 22.97 -2.68
N ASP A 544 -26.39 22.19 -2.14
CA ASP A 544 -27.02 22.49 -0.86
C ASP A 544 -26.63 21.48 0.20
N SER A 545 -26.25 21.96 1.38
CA SER A 545 -25.86 21.14 2.53
C SER A 545 -24.74 20.16 2.18
N SER A 546 -23.49 20.66 2.11
CA SER A 546 -22.30 19.85 1.85
C SER A 546 -21.90 19.07 3.11
N TRP A 547 -21.86 17.74 3.04
CA TRP A 547 -21.60 16.84 4.17
C TRP A 547 -20.29 16.06 4.02
N GLY A 548 -19.93 15.71 2.79
CA GLY A 548 -18.68 15.03 2.45
C GLY A 548 -17.70 15.96 1.78
N VAL A 549 -16.41 15.73 1.99
CA VAL A 549 -15.34 16.31 1.19
C VAL A 549 -14.28 15.25 0.94
N GLY A 550 -13.69 15.27 -0.25
CA GLY A 550 -12.61 14.39 -0.68
C GLY A 550 -11.77 15.10 -1.74
N VAL A 551 -10.60 14.58 -2.06
CA VAL A 551 -9.72 15.08 -3.12
C VAL A 551 -9.54 13.93 -4.11
N ASP A 552 -9.56 14.17 -5.43
CA ASP A 552 -9.28 13.12 -6.41
C ASP A 552 -7.83 13.13 -6.91
N SER A 553 -7.47 12.14 -7.73
CA SER A 553 -6.15 12.00 -8.37
C SER A 553 -5.74 13.24 -9.19
N ASP A 554 -6.72 13.95 -9.76
CA ASP A 554 -6.55 15.21 -10.48
C ASP A 554 -6.44 16.42 -9.53
N ASN A 555 -6.26 16.21 -8.22
CA ASN A 555 -6.13 17.26 -7.21
C ASN A 555 -7.36 18.18 -7.07
N ARG A 556 -8.53 17.75 -7.57
CA ARG A 556 -9.79 18.49 -7.45
C ARG A 556 -10.50 18.13 -6.15
N VAL A 557 -11.15 19.12 -5.56
CA VAL A 557 -11.85 19.00 -4.28
C VAL A 557 -13.33 18.70 -4.51
N TRP A 558 -13.75 17.50 -4.11
CA TRP A 558 -15.12 17.05 -4.18
C TRP A 558 -15.88 17.42 -2.92
N THR A 559 -17.09 17.91 -3.07
CA THR A 559 -18.06 18.06 -1.98
C THR A 559 -19.32 17.28 -2.29
N LEU A 560 -19.80 16.49 -1.34
CA LEU A 560 -21.06 15.75 -1.48
C LEU A 560 -22.17 16.53 -0.81
N ASN A 561 -23.14 16.97 -1.62
CA ASN A 561 -24.21 17.85 -1.21
C ASN A 561 -25.46 17.01 -0.95
N GLN A 562 -25.72 16.73 0.32
CA GLN A 562 -26.82 15.89 0.73
C GLN A 562 -28.17 16.56 0.44
N GLY A 563 -28.26 17.87 0.64
CA GLY A 563 -29.50 18.62 0.48
C GLY A 563 -30.01 18.65 -0.96
N SER A 564 -29.09 18.72 -1.92
CA SER A 564 -29.39 18.74 -3.37
C SER A 564 -29.23 17.38 -4.06
N GLY A 565 -28.63 16.38 -3.40
CA GLY A 565 -28.44 15.04 -3.99
C GLY A 565 -27.46 15.02 -5.17
N ASN A 566 -26.43 15.87 -5.11
CA ASN A 566 -25.37 16.00 -6.10
C ASN A 566 -24.00 16.17 -5.42
N ALA A 567 -22.96 16.41 -6.21
CA ALA A 567 -21.61 16.75 -5.80
C ALA A 567 -21.20 18.08 -6.45
N ALA A 568 -20.35 18.87 -5.79
CA ALA A 568 -19.64 19.98 -6.42
C ALA A 568 -18.14 19.72 -6.39
N ILE A 569 -17.49 19.88 -7.53
CA ILE A 569 -16.07 19.68 -7.72
C ILE A 569 -15.44 21.05 -7.90
N TYR A 570 -14.54 21.42 -7.01
CA TYR A 570 -13.75 22.63 -7.07
C TYR A 570 -12.34 22.28 -7.55
N ASP A 571 -11.90 22.92 -8.63
CA ASP A 571 -10.52 22.84 -9.08
C ASP A 571 -9.74 24.03 -8.49
N PRO A 572 -8.77 23.78 -7.58
CA PRO A 572 -8.01 24.87 -6.97
C PRO A 572 -7.05 25.58 -7.93
N ASP A 573 -6.66 24.95 -9.04
CA ASP A 573 -5.61 25.45 -9.93
C ASP A 573 -6.15 26.50 -10.90
N ASP A 574 -7.40 26.32 -11.38
CA ASP A 574 -8.08 27.31 -12.22
C ASP A 574 -9.24 28.06 -11.52
N GLY A 575 -9.61 27.60 -10.32
CA GLY A 575 -10.68 28.18 -9.51
C GLY A 575 -12.09 27.81 -9.95
N SER A 576 -12.25 26.88 -10.89
CA SER A 576 -13.54 26.47 -11.44
C SER A 576 -14.33 25.60 -10.47
N VAL A 577 -15.67 25.65 -10.58
CA VAL A 577 -16.57 24.77 -9.82
C VAL A 577 -17.60 24.18 -10.75
N VAL A 578 -17.69 22.85 -10.79
CA VAL A 578 -18.66 22.10 -11.57
C VAL A 578 -19.53 21.24 -10.65
N SER A 579 -20.80 21.08 -10.98
CA SER A 579 -21.73 20.24 -10.22
C SER A 579 -22.11 18.99 -10.98
N TYR A 580 -22.08 17.85 -10.28
CA TYR A 580 -22.45 16.55 -10.83
C TYR A 580 -23.48 15.81 -9.98
N PRO A 581 -24.49 15.21 -10.61
CA PRO A 581 -24.83 15.37 -12.02
C PRO A 581 -25.58 16.69 -12.24
N THR A 582 -25.57 17.14 -13.48
CA THR A 582 -26.29 18.33 -13.94
C THR A 582 -27.81 18.10 -14.07
N THR A 583 -28.28 16.87 -13.87
CA THR A 583 -29.69 16.46 -13.93
C THR A 583 -30.15 15.86 -12.59
N PRO A 584 -31.46 15.86 -12.27
CA PRO A 584 -31.88 15.68 -10.89
C PRO A 584 -31.62 14.25 -10.34
N ALA A 585 -30.91 14.20 -9.21
CA ALA A 585 -31.09 13.25 -8.10
C ALA A 585 -30.46 11.83 -8.09
N PRO A 586 -29.47 11.41 -8.90
CA PRO A 586 -28.91 10.07 -8.81
C PRO A 586 -28.09 9.87 -7.53
N LEU A 587 -27.51 10.91 -6.92
CA LEU A 587 -26.80 10.82 -5.63
C LEU A 587 -27.69 11.19 -4.43
N THR A 588 -29.01 10.98 -4.53
CA THR A 588 -29.94 11.27 -3.43
C THR A 588 -29.63 10.41 -2.20
N GLY A 589 -29.57 11.05 -1.04
CA GLY A 589 -29.23 10.38 0.21
C GLY A 589 -27.74 10.04 0.32
N ASN A 590 -26.88 10.75 -0.43
CA ASN A 590 -25.44 10.66 -0.24
C ASN A 590 -25.07 10.90 1.23
N TYR A 591 -24.16 10.07 1.71
CA TYR A 591 -23.78 10.02 3.11
C TYR A 591 -22.37 9.46 3.27
N THR A 592 -21.40 10.17 2.69
CA THR A 592 -19.98 9.77 2.70
C THR A 592 -19.11 10.94 3.13
N TYR A 593 -18.14 10.68 4.00
CA TYR A 593 -17.20 11.69 4.51
C TYR A 593 -15.94 11.02 5.10
N SER A 594 -15.60 9.86 4.53
CA SER A 594 -14.32 9.16 4.63
C SER A 594 -13.62 9.26 3.27
N ASP A 595 -12.48 8.59 3.10
CA ASP A 595 -11.67 8.63 1.86
C ASP A 595 -12.36 7.94 0.67
N PHE A 596 -13.39 8.59 0.13
CA PHE A 596 -14.25 8.05 -0.92
C PHE A 596 -13.69 8.17 -2.32
N THR A 597 -12.48 8.70 -2.45
CA THR A 597 -11.69 8.84 -3.67
C THR A 597 -10.36 8.10 -3.59
N GLY A 598 -9.95 7.61 -2.41
CA GLY A 598 -8.68 6.91 -2.19
C GLY A 598 -7.47 7.82 -2.01
N TYR A 599 -7.66 9.13 -2.14
CA TYR A 599 -6.57 10.10 -2.15
C TYR A 599 -5.86 10.22 -0.81
N GLN A 600 -6.58 10.13 0.31
CA GLN A 600 -5.90 10.23 1.59
C GLN A 600 -4.98 9.04 1.82
N ARG A 601 -5.46 7.85 1.46
CA ARG A 601 -4.66 6.64 1.52
C ARG A 601 -3.43 6.80 0.62
N SER A 602 -3.63 7.17 -0.64
CA SER A 602 -2.55 7.29 -1.61
C SER A 602 -1.44 8.25 -1.23
N VAL A 603 -1.81 9.42 -0.71
CA VAL A 603 -0.88 10.55 -0.55
C VAL A 603 -0.30 10.60 0.87
N PHE A 604 -1.07 10.21 1.87
CA PHE A 604 -0.70 10.41 3.28
C PHE A 604 -0.66 9.13 4.11
N THR A 605 -0.99 7.97 3.54
CA THR A 605 -0.98 6.68 4.25
C THR A 605 -0.02 5.69 3.60
N ASN A 606 -0.08 5.61 2.28
CA ASN A 606 0.80 4.79 1.45
C ASN A 606 2.04 5.58 1.12
N SER A 607 3.16 4.88 1.30
CA SER A 607 4.48 5.37 1.00
C SER A 607 5.14 4.45 -0.02
N ASN A 608 4.34 3.80 -0.85
CA ASN A 608 4.77 2.78 -1.79
C ASN A 608 4.09 2.92 -3.15
N GLY A 609 4.79 2.49 -4.19
CA GLY A 609 4.30 2.37 -5.55
C GLY A 609 4.74 1.04 -6.18
N PHE A 610 4.03 0.61 -7.21
CA PHE A 610 4.24 -0.66 -7.89
C PHE A 610 4.45 -0.43 -9.38
N TYR A 611 5.37 -1.17 -9.98
CA TYR A 611 5.44 -1.38 -11.41
C TYR A 611 5.56 -2.88 -11.64
N TRP A 612 4.90 -3.42 -12.66
CA TRP A 612 5.04 -4.83 -12.99
C TRP A 612 5.08 -5.08 -14.50
N HIS A 613 5.79 -6.13 -14.91
CA HIS A 613 5.82 -6.61 -16.28
C HIS A 613 5.35 -8.07 -16.32
N ASP A 614 4.41 -8.37 -17.24
CA ASP A 614 3.87 -9.71 -17.46
C ASP A 614 4.51 -10.38 -18.68
N TYR A 615 5.38 -11.34 -18.44
CA TYR A 615 6.04 -12.14 -19.48
C TYR A 615 5.18 -13.34 -19.86
N GLY A 616 4.99 -13.54 -21.17
CA GLY A 616 4.27 -14.69 -21.72
C GLY A 616 2.79 -14.44 -22.01
N VAL A 617 2.20 -13.36 -21.47
CA VAL A 617 0.75 -13.08 -21.55
C VAL A 617 0.36 -12.47 -22.90
N THR A 618 1.04 -11.41 -23.33
CA THR A 618 0.77 -10.72 -24.61
C THR A 618 1.50 -11.40 -25.77
N GLU A 619 2.73 -11.84 -25.54
CA GLU A 619 3.56 -12.60 -26.47
C GLU A 619 4.17 -13.81 -25.76
N ALA A 620 4.18 -14.96 -26.44
CA ALA A 620 4.71 -16.18 -25.86
C ALA A 620 6.24 -16.11 -25.72
N VAL A 621 6.75 -16.28 -24.50
CA VAL A 621 8.20 -16.25 -24.19
C VAL A 621 9.01 -17.37 -24.86
N CYS A 622 8.37 -18.53 -25.09
CA CYS A 622 8.99 -19.67 -25.76
C CYS A 622 8.00 -20.36 -26.71
N PRO A 623 8.49 -21.00 -27.80
CA PRO A 623 7.70 -21.92 -28.60
C PRO A 623 6.97 -22.96 -27.74
N ALA A 624 5.78 -23.38 -28.18
CA ALA A 624 4.92 -24.30 -27.42
C ALA A 624 5.56 -25.68 -27.14
N ASN A 625 6.62 -26.04 -27.86
CA ASN A 625 7.36 -27.29 -27.69
C ASN A 625 8.63 -27.16 -26.84
N LEU A 626 8.98 -25.96 -26.36
CA LEU A 626 10.14 -25.72 -25.50
C LEU A 626 9.70 -25.29 -24.10
N GLU A 627 10.45 -25.66 -23.07
CA GLU A 627 10.24 -25.19 -21.69
C GLU A 627 11.03 -23.89 -21.46
N VAL A 628 10.49 -23.01 -20.62
CA VAL A 628 11.18 -21.79 -20.19
C VAL A 628 12.01 -22.08 -18.94
N THR A 629 13.21 -21.52 -18.91
CA THR A 629 14.04 -21.40 -17.71
C THR A 629 14.27 -19.91 -17.49
N TRP A 630 13.76 -19.35 -16.39
CA TRP A 630 13.89 -17.92 -16.10
C TRP A 630 15.29 -17.62 -15.60
N GLY A 631 15.95 -16.64 -16.19
CA GLY A 631 17.33 -16.34 -15.90
C GLY A 631 17.51 -15.14 -14.97
N ASP A 632 18.44 -14.27 -15.32
CA ASP A 632 18.87 -13.15 -14.49
C ASP A 632 17.87 -11.99 -14.55
N LEU A 633 17.42 -11.57 -13.38
CA LEU A 633 16.76 -10.29 -13.15
C LEU A 633 17.84 -9.25 -12.78
N VAL A 634 17.99 -8.24 -13.63
CA VAL A 634 18.90 -7.11 -13.47
C VAL A 634 18.08 -5.83 -13.35
N TRP A 635 18.55 -4.87 -12.56
CA TRP A 635 17.92 -3.56 -12.46
C TRP A 635 18.94 -2.44 -12.25
N ASP A 636 18.59 -1.23 -12.65
CA ASP A 636 19.29 0.00 -12.26
C ASP A 636 18.37 0.84 -11.39
N ALA A 637 18.82 1.14 -10.17
CA ALA A 637 18.01 1.86 -9.19
C ALA A 637 18.86 2.72 -8.25
N VAL A 638 18.28 3.84 -7.84
CA VAL A 638 18.77 4.68 -6.75
C VAL A 638 17.79 4.60 -5.59
N THR A 639 18.27 4.12 -4.44
CA THR A 639 17.47 4.05 -3.20
C THR A 639 18.09 4.99 -2.15
N PRO A 640 17.63 6.26 -2.05
CA PRO A 640 18.03 7.14 -0.95
C PRO A 640 17.74 6.53 0.43
N PRO A 641 18.32 7.08 1.52
CA PRO A 641 17.97 6.64 2.88
C PRO A 641 16.45 6.66 3.12
N ASN A 642 15.96 5.69 3.90
CA ASN A 642 14.53 5.47 4.15
C ASN A 642 13.72 5.09 2.90
N THR A 643 14.38 4.55 1.87
CA THR A 643 13.69 4.00 0.70
C THR A 643 14.27 2.64 0.34
N ARG A 644 13.46 1.81 -0.33
CA ARG A 644 13.86 0.49 -0.84
C ARG A 644 13.02 0.11 -2.07
N ILE A 645 13.49 -0.86 -2.84
CA ILE A 645 12.70 -1.51 -3.88
C ILE A 645 12.66 -3.00 -3.57
N ILE A 646 11.47 -3.56 -3.39
CA ILE A 646 11.27 -5.00 -3.19
C ILE A 646 10.91 -5.62 -4.53
N TRP A 647 11.59 -6.70 -4.91
CA TRP A 647 11.33 -7.46 -6.13
C TRP A 647 10.49 -8.67 -5.79
N GLU A 648 9.31 -8.75 -6.40
CA GLU A 648 8.42 -9.90 -6.30
C GLU A 648 8.25 -10.58 -7.65
N VAL A 649 8.12 -11.90 -7.63
CA VAL A 649 7.69 -12.67 -8.80
C VAL A 649 6.44 -13.48 -8.51
N ARG A 650 5.58 -13.59 -9.52
CA ARG A 650 4.45 -14.53 -9.55
C ARG A 650 4.60 -15.40 -10.78
N THR A 651 4.28 -16.70 -10.69
CA THR A 651 4.39 -17.59 -11.85
C THR A 651 3.30 -18.65 -11.87
N THR A 652 2.80 -18.96 -13.07
CA THR A 652 1.67 -19.89 -13.28
C THR A 652 1.75 -20.57 -14.65
N GLY A 653 1.04 -21.68 -14.80
CA GLY A 653 0.84 -22.35 -16.10
C GLY A 653 -0.34 -21.81 -16.91
N ASP A 654 -1.09 -20.83 -16.38
CA ASP A 654 -2.31 -20.26 -16.95
C ASP A 654 -2.25 -18.72 -16.90
N PRO A 655 -2.28 -18.00 -18.04
CA PRO A 655 -2.10 -16.55 -18.05
C PRO A 655 -3.14 -15.81 -17.21
N ASP A 656 -4.39 -16.29 -17.17
CA ASP A 656 -5.47 -15.66 -16.41
C ASP A 656 -5.28 -15.82 -14.89
N GLY A 657 -4.51 -16.82 -14.47
CA GLY A 657 -4.16 -17.06 -13.07
C GLY A 657 -2.99 -16.21 -12.56
N LEU A 658 -2.23 -15.54 -13.44
CA LEU A 658 -0.97 -14.88 -13.08
C LEU A 658 -1.13 -13.75 -12.04
N PRO A 659 -2.14 -12.87 -12.13
CA PRO A 659 -2.35 -11.81 -11.13
C PRO A 659 -2.70 -12.34 -9.73
N PHE A 660 -3.19 -13.58 -9.64
CA PHE A 660 -3.69 -14.19 -8.41
C PHE A 660 -2.73 -15.22 -7.82
N ALA A 661 -1.63 -15.52 -8.49
CA ALA A 661 -0.61 -16.43 -7.99
C ALA A 661 0.08 -15.83 -6.76
N ASP A 662 0.50 -16.70 -5.83
CA ASP A 662 1.18 -16.28 -4.62
C ASP A 662 2.48 -15.54 -4.97
N PRO A 663 2.71 -14.33 -4.43
CA PRO A 663 3.96 -13.61 -4.66
C PRO A 663 5.12 -14.28 -3.92
N LEU A 664 6.28 -14.31 -4.58
CA LEU A 664 7.56 -14.68 -3.99
C LEU A 664 8.49 -13.48 -4.05
N VAL A 665 8.93 -12.99 -2.88
CA VAL A 665 9.99 -11.96 -2.82
C VAL A 665 11.31 -12.60 -3.23
N VAL A 666 11.95 -12.04 -4.26
CA VAL A 666 13.21 -12.56 -4.83
C VAL A 666 14.42 -11.72 -4.48
N GLY A 667 14.23 -10.43 -4.13
CA GLY A 667 15.31 -9.56 -3.67
C GLY A 667 14.81 -8.18 -3.22
N GLU A 668 15.70 -7.39 -2.63
CA GLU A 668 15.41 -6.05 -2.12
C GLU A 668 16.60 -5.09 -2.31
N ALA A 669 16.46 -4.00 -3.06
CA ALA A 669 17.46 -2.93 -3.12
C ALA A 669 17.29 -1.93 -1.96
N PRO A 670 18.36 -1.45 -1.30
CA PRO A 670 19.77 -1.65 -1.64
C PRO A 670 20.44 -2.87 -0.98
N THR A 671 19.70 -3.72 -0.27
CA THR A 671 20.27 -4.84 0.50
C THR A 671 20.91 -5.89 -0.42
N ASP A 672 20.21 -6.22 -1.50
CA ASP A 672 20.64 -7.12 -2.56
C ASP A 672 21.14 -6.32 -3.76
N SER A 673 22.05 -6.92 -4.53
CA SER A 673 22.58 -6.35 -5.78
C SER A 673 22.20 -7.25 -6.96
N PRO A 674 21.82 -6.69 -8.12
CA PRO A 674 21.62 -7.48 -9.32
C PRO A 674 22.96 -8.04 -9.84
N PRO A 675 22.96 -9.18 -10.58
CA PRO A 675 21.79 -9.97 -11.00
C PRO A 675 21.24 -10.90 -9.90
N ILE A 676 19.94 -11.22 -9.99
CA ILE A 676 19.32 -12.33 -9.26
C ILE A 676 18.86 -13.39 -10.27
N PHE A 677 19.41 -14.59 -10.17
CA PHE A 677 19.02 -15.72 -11.02
C PHE A 677 17.70 -16.34 -10.54
N LEU A 678 16.60 -16.08 -11.25
CA LEU A 678 15.25 -16.41 -10.78
C LEU A 678 15.00 -17.92 -10.65
N GLU A 679 15.58 -18.75 -11.53
CA GLU A 679 15.40 -20.21 -11.47
C GLU A 679 15.85 -20.80 -10.12
N ASP A 680 16.97 -20.31 -9.57
CA ASP A 680 17.49 -20.78 -8.27
C ASP A 680 16.54 -20.41 -7.14
N VAL A 681 16.02 -19.17 -7.15
CA VAL A 681 15.09 -18.68 -6.13
C VAL A 681 13.76 -19.44 -6.18
N LEU A 682 13.22 -19.65 -7.39
CA LEU A 682 11.99 -20.41 -7.61
C LEU A 682 12.14 -21.87 -7.17
N THR A 683 13.26 -22.51 -7.53
CA THR A 683 13.58 -23.89 -7.14
C THR A 683 13.73 -24.02 -5.63
N ALA A 684 14.45 -23.10 -4.98
CA ALA A 684 14.62 -23.08 -3.53
C ALA A 684 13.30 -22.91 -2.78
N ALA A 685 12.38 -22.10 -3.32
CA ALA A 685 11.04 -21.90 -2.77
C ALA A 685 10.07 -23.06 -3.04
N SER A 686 10.49 -24.10 -3.77
CA SER A 686 9.61 -25.19 -4.25
C SER A 686 8.42 -24.69 -5.07
N VAL A 687 8.57 -23.53 -5.73
CA VAL A 687 7.64 -23.02 -6.72
C VAL A 687 8.01 -23.66 -8.06
N TYR A 688 7.03 -24.04 -8.87
CA TYR A 688 7.31 -24.69 -10.15
C TYR A 688 7.96 -23.67 -11.10
N SER A 689 9.28 -23.78 -11.27
CA SER A 689 10.10 -22.80 -11.97
C SER A 689 9.90 -22.77 -13.50
N HIS A 690 9.26 -23.79 -14.08
CA HIS A 690 9.03 -23.90 -15.53
C HIS A 690 7.62 -23.48 -15.98
N HIS A 691 6.93 -22.72 -15.14
CA HIS A 691 5.70 -22.07 -15.52
C HIS A 691 5.97 -21.03 -16.64
N ARG A 692 5.14 -21.05 -17.69
CA ARG A 692 5.34 -20.25 -18.91
C ARG A 692 5.06 -18.76 -18.74
N TYR A 693 4.37 -18.40 -17.67
CA TYR A 693 3.94 -17.04 -17.40
C TYR A 693 4.62 -16.55 -16.12
N LEU A 694 5.20 -15.37 -16.17
CA LEU A 694 5.89 -14.74 -15.05
C LEU A 694 5.48 -13.28 -14.98
N ARG A 695 5.15 -12.81 -13.78
CA ARG A 695 5.02 -11.39 -13.47
C ARG A 695 6.21 -11.02 -12.60
N VAL A 696 7.00 -10.03 -13.01
CA VAL A 696 8.00 -9.39 -12.15
C VAL A 696 7.41 -8.08 -11.68
N THR A 697 7.45 -7.81 -10.37
CA THR A 697 6.92 -6.60 -9.76
C THR A 697 8.02 -5.89 -8.97
N ALA A 698 8.26 -4.62 -9.29
CA ALA A 698 9.04 -3.69 -8.48
C ALA A 698 8.10 -2.95 -7.51
N VAL A 699 8.29 -3.16 -6.21
CA VAL A 699 7.58 -2.45 -5.15
C VAL A 699 8.50 -1.36 -4.61
N LEU A 700 8.31 -0.12 -5.09
CA LEU A 700 9.02 1.05 -4.61
C LEU A 700 8.45 1.44 -3.24
N VAL A 701 9.30 1.62 -2.22
CA VAL A 701 8.88 1.99 -0.86
C VAL A 701 9.70 3.16 -0.34
N SER A 702 9.03 4.09 0.32
CA SER A 702 9.53 5.17 1.15
C SER A 702 9.04 4.93 2.57
N ASP A 703 9.88 5.11 3.59
CA ASP A 703 9.43 5.02 4.98
C ASP A 703 9.06 6.41 5.55
N ASP A 704 9.48 7.49 4.88
CA ASP A 704 9.31 8.87 5.36
C ASP A 704 8.40 9.75 4.51
N ASN A 705 7.97 9.28 3.33
CA ASN A 705 7.19 10.05 2.34
C ASN A 705 7.87 11.36 1.88
N VAL A 706 9.18 11.48 2.08
CA VAL A 706 9.98 12.64 1.66
C VAL A 706 10.95 12.21 0.57
N ALA A 707 11.65 11.11 0.76
CA ALA A 707 12.51 10.51 -0.26
C ALA A 707 11.73 9.45 -1.06
N THR A 708 12.04 9.32 -2.34
CA THR A 708 11.52 8.25 -3.20
C THR A 708 12.68 7.45 -3.78
N PRO A 709 12.58 6.12 -3.87
CA PRO A 709 13.49 5.36 -4.72
C PRO A 709 13.21 5.71 -6.19
N VAL A 710 14.22 5.56 -7.03
CA VAL A 710 14.17 5.72 -8.49
C VAL A 710 14.53 4.38 -9.09
N LEU A 711 13.67 3.83 -9.94
CA LEU A 711 13.98 2.67 -10.77
C LEU A 711 14.14 3.14 -12.21
N SER A 712 15.36 3.06 -12.75
CA SER A 712 15.72 3.56 -14.08
C SER A 712 15.52 2.51 -15.17
N SER A 713 15.82 1.24 -14.87
CA SER A 713 15.55 0.14 -15.79
C SER A 713 15.40 -1.19 -15.06
N MET A 714 14.75 -2.14 -15.73
CA MET A 714 14.69 -3.55 -15.36
C MET A 714 14.99 -4.40 -16.58
N THR A 715 15.67 -5.51 -16.40
CA THR A 715 15.97 -6.46 -17.46
C THR A 715 15.79 -7.87 -16.95
N LEU A 716 15.11 -8.70 -17.74
CA LEU A 716 14.96 -10.12 -17.46
C LEU A 716 15.45 -10.92 -18.68
N ASP A 717 16.28 -11.93 -18.45
CA ASP A 717 16.60 -12.92 -19.46
C ASP A 717 15.96 -14.30 -19.18
N TRP A 718 15.83 -15.11 -20.23
CA TRP A 718 15.34 -16.49 -20.13
C TRP A 718 15.86 -17.37 -21.26
N LEU A 719 15.83 -18.69 -21.02
CA LEU A 719 16.21 -19.72 -21.99
C LEU A 719 15.00 -20.56 -22.40
N CYS A 720 14.91 -20.89 -23.68
CA CYS A 720 13.94 -21.85 -24.20
C CYS A 720 14.62 -23.19 -24.54
N LEU A 721 14.41 -24.20 -23.70
CA LEU A 721 15.12 -25.48 -23.77
C LEU A 721 14.21 -26.64 -24.21
N ASP A 722 14.77 -27.55 -25.01
CA ASP A 722 14.14 -28.84 -25.34
C ASP A 722 14.55 -29.85 -24.27
N ARG A 723 13.58 -30.38 -23.51
CA ARG A 723 13.82 -31.39 -22.46
C ARG A 723 13.57 -32.84 -22.92
N SER A 724 13.54 -33.09 -24.24
CA SER A 724 13.33 -34.44 -24.78
C SER A 724 14.45 -35.45 -24.54
#